data_AF-A0A832CYC6-F1
#
_entry.id   AF-A0A832CYC6-F1
#
_cell.length_a   1.000
_cell.length_b   1.000
_cell.length_c   1.000
_cell.angle_alpha   90.00
_cell.angle_beta   90.00
_cell.angle_gamma   90.00
#
_symmetry.space_group_name_H-M   'P 1'
#
loop_
_entity.id
_entity.type
_entity.pdbx_description
1 polymer ?
#
loop_
_entity_poly.entity_id
_entity_poly.type
_entity_poly.pdbx_seq_one_letter_code
_entity_poly.pdbx_strand_id
1 'polypeptide(L)'
;MKIKFSIFGMTVLFSFIIFFSSSIFPQENLWTDKQETEIVLTGERVIIPQAYRTVSLNKNVLTNLLSQAQMETHNFYAQRTVQIVLPMPDGSMQKFAFVESPVMSRELALKFPEIKTYLAKGITDPYAVCRFDYTPQGFHAMILSPNGRVFIDPYSKGDTDNYISYYSRDYIKESALFDCELLDDEGIRQEMEYLKMNKLLTPTGPQLRTYRLAVATTGEYSAFHGGTIPSVMSAVVTTVNRVVGVYETDLAVRMVLIPNNDTLIFLNAATDPYTNNDGVAMLTQNQTTIDARIGNANYDIGHVLSTGGGGVAGLGVVCRAGLKARGVTGSPFPVGDPFDIDYVAHEMGHQFGGNHSFNGNAGSCSGGNRNASTAYEPGSGSTIMAYAGICSPQNLQNNSDPYFHVVNFDEIVSYTNFGSGNGCAQITNTGNSAPIVTVPTGGFYIPKSTPFALTGSATDPNGDALTYSWEQFDLGPAGHPNSPSGNAPIFRVFNPTPSPTRTFPKLSSLLNNTQVIGEILPTYARTLTFRLVARDNRPAGGGVDYAQMQFQVDGNSGPFVVTSPNTNVSWPGLSTQNITWDVANTNLAPVNCAYVKILLSVDGGQTYPFVLAANTPNDGSEAVQLPDNPTTTARIKVEAVGNVFFDISNVNFTIENAIPVELASFTAEVTDNGVLLNWITATETNNAGFSIERGSDSENFSEIGFVGGKGTTTEPTVYSYLDNSVHSGTYYYRLKQTDYDGTSKYLNVVQVDIGLPKYFSLEQNYPNPFNPGTTISWQSPVSGNITIKLFDVLGKEIETIVDGYYEAGNHSTLYTINSTLPSGIYFYQLKVVNPTTGTGVYLDTKKMILMK
;
A
#
# COMPACT_ATOMS: atom_id res chain seq x y z
N MET A 1 -3.03 48.62 -55.80
CA MET A 1 -3.65 49.94 -56.08
C MET A 1 -4.91 50.02 -55.22
N LYS A 2 -5.08 50.81 -54.15
CA LYS A 2 -4.46 52.04 -53.63
C LYS A 2 -4.27 51.91 -52.10
N ILE A 3 -3.26 52.62 -51.62
CA ILE A 3 -2.94 52.92 -50.21
C ILE A 3 -3.89 54.02 -49.69
N LYS A 4 -4.22 54.03 -48.39
CA LYS A 4 -4.20 55.25 -47.54
C LYS A 4 -4.29 54.95 -46.02
N PHE A 5 -3.35 55.57 -45.31
CA PHE A 5 -3.17 55.67 -43.85
C PHE A 5 -4.14 56.69 -43.20
N SER A 6 -4.30 56.62 -41.86
CA SER A 6 -4.42 57.73 -40.85
C SER A 6 -5.45 57.41 -39.75
N ILE A 7 -5.06 57.04 -38.51
CA ILE A 7 -4.77 57.86 -37.30
C ILE A 7 -6.01 58.31 -36.48
N PHE A 8 -6.01 57.85 -35.20
CA PHE A 8 -6.55 58.36 -33.92
C PHE A 8 -7.94 59.02 -33.81
N GLY A 9 -8.74 58.52 -32.86
CA GLY A 9 -9.89 59.21 -32.29
C GLY A 9 -10.52 58.42 -31.15
N MET A 10 -10.22 58.82 -29.92
CA MET A 10 -10.71 58.30 -28.64
C MET A 10 -12.25 58.28 -28.58
N THR A 11 -12.89 57.18 -28.16
CA THR A 11 -14.32 57.19 -27.79
C THR A 11 -14.60 56.26 -26.63
N VAL A 12 -15.23 56.83 -25.61
CA VAL A 12 -15.61 56.29 -24.31
C VAL A 12 -16.57 55.10 -24.44
N LEU A 13 -16.22 53.96 -23.85
CA LEU A 13 -17.09 52.79 -23.74
C LEU A 13 -17.90 52.87 -22.43
N PHE A 14 -19.21 53.12 -22.57
CA PHE A 14 -20.20 52.91 -21.54
C PHE A 14 -20.43 51.39 -21.39
N SER A 15 -20.07 50.83 -20.23
CA SER A 15 -20.38 49.44 -19.86
C SER A 15 -21.77 49.39 -19.22
N PHE A 16 -22.72 48.74 -19.87
CA PHE A 16 -23.99 48.33 -19.27
C PHE A 16 -23.77 47.02 -18.50
N ILE A 17 -23.68 47.10 -17.18
CA ILE A 17 -23.68 45.93 -16.29
C ILE A 17 -25.15 45.53 -16.07
N ILE A 18 -25.56 44.42 -16.69
CA ILE A 18 -26.79 43.71 -16.36
C ILE A 18 -26.49 42.85 -15.12
N PHE A 19 -27.01 43.26 -13.97
CA PHE A 19 -27.01 42.45 -12.75
C PHE A 19 -27.99 41.29 -12.93
N PHE A 20 -27.50 40.08 -13.19
CA PHE A 20 -28.20 38.85 -12.82
C PHE A 20 -27.98 38.64 -11.33
N SER A 21 -29.00 38.95 -10.52
CA SER A 21 -29.06 38.51 -9.13
C SER A 21 -29.32 37.01 -9.10
N SER A 22 -28.28 36.19 -9.02
CA SER A 22 -28.40 34.81 -8.58
C SER A 22 -28.70 34.81 -7.09
N SER A 23 -29.93 34.50 -6.72
CA SER A 23 -30.30 34.18 -5.35
C SER A 23 -29.53 32.93 -4.92
N ILE A 24 -28.45 33.11 -4.14
CA ILE A 24 -27.77 32.01 -3.46
C ILE A 24 -28.67 31.63 -2.27
N PHE A 25 -29.57 30.68 -2.46
CA PHE A 25 -30.15 29.96 -1.34
C PHE A 25 -29.08 29.00 -0.80
N PRO A 26 -28.80 28.97 0.52
CA PRO A 26 -27.99 27.90 1.08
C PRO A 26 -28.68 26.57 0.80
N GLN A 27 -28.00 25.65 0.12
CA GLN A 27 -28.51 24.30 -0.09
C GLN A 27 -28.62 23.63 1.30
N GLU A 28 -29.85 23.32 1.74
CA GLU A 28 -30.06 22.57 2.97
C GLU A 28 -29.30 21.23 2.90
N ASN A 29 -28.60 20.87 3.98
CA ASN A 29 -27.86 19.61 4.04
C ASN A 29 -28.84 18.42 4.01
N LEU A 30 -28.54 17.41 3.18
CA LEU A 30 -29.33 16.18 3.10
C LEU A 30 -29.28 15.36 4.40
N TRP A 31 -28.10 15.26 5.00
CA TRP A 31 -27.82 14.52 6.22
C TRP A 31 -27.27 15.43 7.30
N THR A 32 -27.69 15.22 8.55
CA THR A 32 -27.16 15.93 9.72
C THR A 32 -26.85 14.91 10.81
N ASP A 33 -25.62 14.95 11.35
CA ASP A 33 -25.23 14.16 12.52
C ASP A 33 -26.16 14.42 13.69
N LYS A 34 -26.56 13.36 14.39
CA LYS A 34 -27.49 13.44 15.51
C LYS A 34 -27.02 12.55 16.64
N GLN A 35 -27.04 13.04 17.88
CA GLN A 35 -26.69 12.18 19.01
C GLN A 35 -27.82 11.16 19.24
N GLU A 36 -27.46 9.94 19.61
CA GLU A 36 -28.46 8.89 19.85
C GLU A 36 -29.46 9.26 20.96
N THR A 37 -29.01 10.02 21.96
CA THR A 37 -29.85 10.57 23.05
C THR A 37 -30.92 11.56 22.57
N GLU A 38 -30.80 12.09 21.35
CA GLU A 38 -31.76 13.00 20.72
C GLU A 38 -32.77 12.28 19.82
N ILE A 39 -32.62 10.97 19.62
CA ILE A 39 -33.51 10.16 18.79
C ILE A 39 -34.63 9.60 19.66
N VAL A 40 -35.87 10.00 19.33
CA VAL A 40 -37.07 9.44 19.95
C VAL A 40 -37.42 8.14 19.24
N LEU A 41 -37.44 7.05 19.99
CA LEU A 41 -37.73 5.72 19.45
C LEU A 41 -39.19 5.65 18.96
N THR A 42 -39.39 5.39 17.66
CA THR A 42 -40.72 5.27 17.03
C THR A 42 -41.20 3.83 16.92
N GLY A 43 -40.29 2.85 17.02
CA GLY A 43 -40.60 1.43 16.95
C GLY A 43 -39.48 0.56 17.51
N GLU A 44 -39.57 -0.75 17.30
CA GLU A 44 -38.55 -1.70 17.77
C GLU A 44 -37.21 -1.47 17.04
N ARG A 45 -36.09 -1.48 17.78
CA ARG A 45 -34.75 -1.55 17.18
C ARG A 45 -34.40 -3.00 16.88
N VAL A 46 -34.31 -3.35 15.60
CA VAL A 46 -33.98 -4.70 15.13
C VAL A 46 -32.58 -4.81 14.50
N ILE A 47 -31.99 -3.69 14.08
CA ILE A 47 -30.62 -3.61 13.57
C ILE A 47 -29.79 -2.87 14.63
N ILE A 48 -28.91 -3.60 15.31
CA ILE A 48 -28.07 -3.07 16.40
C ILE A 48 -26.61 -3.49 16.17
N PRO A 49 -25.86 -2.74 15.35
CA PRO A 49 -24.43 -2.97 15.18
C PRO A 49 -23.67 -2.59 16.45
N GLN A 50 -22.49 -3.17 16.65
CA GLN A 50 -21.58 -2.85 17.75
C GLN A 50 -20.97 -1.45 17.63
N ALA A 51 -20.83 -0.95 16.40
CA ALA A 51 -20.38 0.40 16.08
C ALA A 51 -21.17 0.95 14.90
N TYR A 52 -21.66 2.19 15.02
CA TYR A 52 -22.43 2.88 13.99
C TYR A 52 -22.42 4.39 14.21
N ARG A 53 -22.74 5.13 13.14
CA ARG A 53 -22.98 6.58 13.16
C ARG A 53 -24.47 6.86 13.04
N THR A 54 -25.00 7.74 13.88
CA THR A 54 -26.41 8.17 13.84
C THR A 54 -26.56 9.50 13.10
N VAL A 55 -27.51 9.53 12.16
CA VAL A 55 -27.79 10.71 11.32
C VAL A 55 -29.29 10.93 11.16
N SER A 56 -29.68 12.16 10.86
CA SER A 56 -31.03 12.53 10.45
C SER A 56 -31.08 12.92 8.97
N LEU A 57 -32.21 12.62 8.32
CA LEU A 57 -32.43 12.82 6.90
C LEU A 57 -33.40 13.97 6.64
N ASN A 58 -33.01 14.91 5.78
CA ASN A 58 -33.94 15.91 5.25
C ASN A 58 -34.75 15.33 4.08
N LYS A 59 -35.97 14.85 4.39
CA LYS A 59 -36.86 14.21 3.42
C LYS A 59 -37.27 15.10 2.25
N ASN A 60 -37.40 16.42 2.46
CA ASN A 60 -37.75 17.37 1.41
C ASN A 60 -36.61 17.51 0.40
N VAL A 61 -35.37 17.65 0.90
CA VAL A 61 -34.18 17.69 0.05
C VAL A 61 -34.00 16.37 -0.69
N LEU A 62 -34.18 15.23 -0.01
CA LEU A 62 -34.10 13.92 -0.66
C LEU A 62 -35.13 13.79 -1.78
N THR A 63 -36.40 14.08 -1.51
CA THR A 63 -37.47 13.92 -2.51
C THR A 63 -37.25 14.83 -3.73
N ASN A 64 -36.79 16.07 -3.51
CA ASN A 64 -36.43 16.99 -4.59
C ASN A 64 -35.21 16.51 -5.39
N LEU A 65 -34.25 15.84 -4.75
CA LEU A 65 -33.09 15.27 -5.40
C LEU A 65 -33.47 14.04 -6.24
N LEU A 66 -34.26 13.12 -5.67
CA LEU A 66 -34.68 11.90 -6.34
C LEU A 66 -35.60 12.16 -7.54
N SER A 67 -36.40 13.24 -7.53
CA SER A 67 -37.23 13.61 -8.69
C SER A 67 -36.44 14.03 -9.93
N GLN A 68 -35.15 14.34 -9.77
CA GLN A 68 -34.24 14.69 -10.86
C GLN A 68 -33.57 13.44 -11.48
N ALA A 69 -33.67 12.28 -10.82
CA ALA A 69 -33.04 11.05 -11.26
C ALA A 69 -33.57 10.63 -12.63
N GLN A 70 -32.64 10.35 -13.54
CA GLN A 70 -32.99 9.77 -14.83
C GLN A 70 -33.14 8.26 -14.70
N MET A 71 -33.98 7.67 -15.56
CA MET A 71 -34.09 6.23 -15.66
C MET A 71 -32.80 5.65 -16.25
N GLU A 72 -32.31 4.56 -15.66
CA GLU A 72 -31.15 3.83 -16.12
C GLU A 72 -31.27 3.44 -17.59
N THR A 73 -30.17 3.62 -18.33
CA THR A 73 -30.00 3.13 -19.69
C THR A 73 -28.79 2.20 -19.77
N HIS A 74 -28.63 1.53 -20.91
CA HIS A 74 -27.45 0.70 -21.20
C HIS A 74 -26.11 1.45 -21.11
N ASN A 75 -26.11 2.79 -21.08
CA ASN A 75 -24.91 3.60 -20.88
C ASN A 75 -25.03 4.44 -19.60
N PHE A 76 -24.89 3.77 -18.44
CA PHE A 76 -24.92 4.39 -17.11
C PHE A 76 -24.05 5.66 -17.01
N TYR A 77 -22.86 5.65 -17.61
CA TYR A 77 -21.91 6.77 -17.53
C TYR A 77 -22.37 8.03 -18.28
N ALA A 78 -23.22 7.90 -19.29
CA ALA A 78 -23.77 9.06 -20.01
C ALA A 78 -24.80 9.86 -19.19
N GLN A 79 -25.27 9.32 -18.05
CA GLN A 79 -26.41 9.85 -17.29
C GLN A 79 -26.04 10.42 -15.90
N ARG A 80 -24.75 10.70 -15.64
CA ARG A 80 -24.20 11.09 -14.32
C ARG A 80 -24.50 12.51 -13.84
N THR A 81 -25.64 13.11 -14.20
CA THR A 81 -25.91 14.51 -13.87
C THR A 81 -26.36 14.74 -12.43
N VAL A 82 -26.94 13.72 -11.78
CA VAL A 82 -27.49 13.83 -10.42
C VAL A 82 -26.58 13.14 -9.41
N GLN A 83 -26.33 13.80 -8.28
CA GLN A 83 -25.41 13.33 -7.24
C GLN A 83 -26.09 13.26 -5.88
N ILE A 84 -25.75 12.23 -5.11
CA ILE A 84 -26.16 12.09 -3.71
C ILE A 84 -24.92 12.02 -2.83
N VAL A 85 -25.01 12.59 -1.63
CA VAL A 85 -23.99 12.48 -0.58
C VAL A 85 -24.50 11.48 0.45
N LEU A 86 -23.70 10.47 0.79
CA LEU A 86 -24.04 9.46 1.78
C LEU A 86 -23.08 9.52 2.98
N PRO A 87 -23.60 9.44 4.22
CA PRO A 87 -22.78 9.42 5.42
C PRO A 87 -22.09 8.06 5.56
N MET A 88 -20.80 8.10 5.90
CA MET A 88 -20.00 6.92 6.18
C MET A 88 -19.86 6.71 7.70
N PRO A 89 -19.60 5.46 8.17
CA PRO A 89 -19.51 5.17 9.60
C PRO A 89 -18.31 5.84 10.29
N ASP A 90 -17.26 6.16 9.53
CA ASP A 90 -16.04 6.83 10.04
C ASP A 90 -16.19 8.35 10.22
N GLY A 91 -17.39 8.89 10.02
CA GLY A 91 -17.68 10.33 10.10
C GLY A 91 -17.52 11.07 8.76
N SER A 92 -16.92 10.44 7.74
CA SER A 92 -16.78 11.04 6.41
C SER A 92 -18.11 11.05 5.64
N MET A 93 -18.11 11.73 4.48
CA MET A 93 -19.24 11.81 3.56
C MET A 93 -18.74 11.43 2.16
N GLN A 94 -19.43 10.51 1.48
CA GLN A 94 -19.08 10.07 0.13
C GLN A 94 -20.08 10.54 -0.91
N LYS A 95 -19.58 10.99 -2.06
CA LYS A 95 -20.42 11.44 -3.19
C LYS A 95 -20.59 10.34 -4.21
N PHE A 96 -21.81 10.19 -4.71
CA PHE A 96 -22.15 9.22 -5.75
C PHE A 96 -22.94 9.90 -6.87
N ALA A 97 -22.68 9.53 -8.12
CA ALA A 97 -23.59 9.79 -9.24
C ALA A 97 -24.58 8.63 -9.35
N PHE A 98 -25.87 8.91 -9.52
CA PHE A 98 -26.90 7.87 -9.49
C PHE A 98 -27.98 8.03 -10.55
N VAL A 99 -28.66 6.92 -10.85
CA VAL A 99 -29.83 6.81 -11.73
C VAL A 99 -30.91 5.98 -11.05
N GLU A 100 -32.17 6.16 -11.45
CA GLU A 100 -33.27 5.27 -11.06
C GLU A 100 -33.08 3.92 -11.79
N SER A 101 -32.89 2.84 -11.02
CA SER A 101 -32.62 1.49 -11.50
C SER A 101 -33.62 0.53 -10.84
N PRO A 102 -34.82 0.37 -11.42
CA PRO A 102 -35.91 -0.41 -10.82
C PRO A 102 -35.58 -1.90 -10.71
N VAL A 103 -35.84 -2.49 -9.54
CA VAL A 103 -35.91 -3.96 -9.37
C VAL A 103 -37.35 -4.49 -9.41
N MET A 104 -38.32 -3.61 -9.68
CA MET A 104 -39.69 -3.98 -9.99
C MET A 104 -39.93 -3.85 -11.49
N SER A 105 -40.72 -4.76 -12.05
CA SER A 105 -41.32 -4.55 -13.37
C SER A 105 -42.11 -3.25 -13.39
N ARG A 106 -42.27 -2.67 -14.59
CA ARG A 106 -42.96 -1.38 -14.77
C ARG A 106 -44.38 -1.43 -14.21
N GLU A 107 -45.10 -2.51 -14.44
CA GLU A 107 -46.47 -2.73 -14.01
C GLU A 107 -46.58 -2.76 -12.48
N LEU A 108 -45.64 -3.46 -11.81
CA LEU A 108 -45.60 -3.50 -10.35
C LEU A 108 -45.22 -2.14 -9.76
N ALA A 109 -44.24 -1.45 -10.36
CA ALA A 109 -43.84 -0.11 -9.94
C ALA A 109 -44.97 0.92 -10.08
N LEU A 110 -45.87 0.78 -11.06
CA LEU A 110 -47.07 1.62 -11.18
C LEU A 110 -48.10 1.39 -10.07
N LYS A 111 -48.11 0.21 -9.44
CA LYS A 111 -48.97 -0.07 -8.27
C LYS A 111 -48.39 0.50 -6.97
N PHE A 112 -47.07 0.60 -6.87
CA PHE A 112 -46.33 1.10 -5.70
C PHE A 112 -45.35 2.23 -6.10
N PRO A 113 -45.85 3.37 -6.62
CA PRO A 113 -45.01 4.46 -7.12
C PRO A 113 -44.10 5.11 -6.05
N GLU A 114 -44.41 4.89 -4.78
CA GLU A 114 -43.65 5.33 -3.62
C GLU A 114 -42.43 4.45 -3.29
N ILE A 115 -42.31 3.28 -3.92
CA ILE A 115 -41.17 2.37 -3.75
C ILE A 115 -40.23 2.55 -4.94
N LYS A 116 -39.04 3.11 -4.71
CA LYS A 116 -38.06 3.36 -5.76
C LYS A 116 -36.66 2.87 -5.38
N THR A 117 -35.94 2.35 -6.38
CA THR A 117 -34.58 1.85 -6.24
C THR A 117 -33.63 2.54 -7.21
N TYR A 118 -32.37 2.68 -6.78
CA TYR A 118 -31.36 3.46 -7.48
C TYR A 118 -30.04 2.70 -7.51
N LEU A 119 -29.29 2.93 -8.59
CA LEU A 119 -27.94 2.43 -8.78
C LEU A 119 -26.99 3.62 -8.86
N ALA A 120 -25.86 3.53 -8.18
CA ALA A 120 -24.95 4.65 -8.01
C ALA A 120 -23.48 4.22 -8.11
N LYS A 121 -22.64 5.12 -8.63
CA LYS A 121 -21.18 4.96 -8.68
C LYS A 121 -20.51 6.07 -7.89
N GLY A 122 -19.49 5.71 -7.11
CA GLY A 122 -18.73 6.67 -6.31
C GLY A 122 -17.97 7.68 -7.18
N ILE A 123 -17.96 8.92 -6.70
CA ILE A 123 -17.21 10.06 -7.26
C ILE A 123 -15.98 10.34 -6.38
N THR A 124 -16.17 10.33 -5.05
CA THR A 124 -15.08 10.48 -4.07
C THR A 124 -14.25 9.20 -3.95
N ASP A 125 -14.89 8.05 -4.09
CA ASP A 125 -14.25 6.73 -4.15
C ASP A 125 -14.61 6.08 -5.51
N PRO A 126 -13.68 6.06 -6.49
CA PRO A 126 -13.97 5.51 -7.81
C PRO A 126 -14.16 3.99 -7.82
N TYR A 127 -13.78 3.29 -6.75
CA TYR A 127 -13.99 1.85 -6.62
C TYR A 127 -15.41 1.53 -6.11
N ALA A 128 -16.04 2.47 -5.42
CA ALA A 128 -17.31 2.24 -4.75
C ALA A 128 -18.50 2.12 -5.71
N VAL A 129 -19.33 1.10 -5.50
CA VAL A 129 -20.67 0.95 -6.13
C VAL A 129 -21.70 0.96 -5.02
N CYS A 130 -22.85 1.58 -5.27
CA CYS A 130 -23.92 1.66 -4.29
C CYS A 130 -25.27 1.33 -4.94
N ARG A 131 -26.08 0.55 -4.23
CA ARG A 131 -27.52 0.47 -4.47
C ARG A 131 -28.24 1.02 -3.24
N PHE A 132 -29.25 1.84 -3.49
CA PHE A 132 -30.07 2.40 -2.43
C PHE A 132 -31.53 2.45 -2.85
N ASP A 133 -32.42 2.54 -1.88
CA ASP A 133 -33.86 2.62 -2.09
C ASP A 133 -34.50 3.62 -1.13
N TYR A 134 -35.63 4.15 -1.58
CA TYR A 134 -36.49 4.97 -0.76
C TYR A 134 -37.91 4.42 -0.89
N THR A 135 -38.45 3.98 0.25
CA THR A 135 -39.71 3.26 0.35
C THR A 135 -40.53 3.81 1.53
N PRO A 136 -41.80 3.40 1.71
CA PRO A 136 -42.56 3.65 2.94
C PRO A 136 -41.86 3.24 4.23
N GLN A 137 -40.93 2.28 4.19
CA GLN A 137 -40.13 1.87 5.35
C GLN A 137 -38.90 2.75 5.60
N GLY A 138 -38.60 3.72 4.72
CA GLY A 138 -37.49 4.66 4.85
C GLY A 138 -36.44 4.52 3.75
N PHE A 139 -35.30 5.18 3.97
CA PHE A 139 -34.12 5.10 3.11
C PHE A 139 -33.20 3.94 3.51
N HIS A 140 -32.79 3.11 2.55
CA HIS A 140 -31.79 2.08 2.75
C HIS A 140 -30.68 2.21 1.72
N ALA A 141 -29.44 1.94 2.10
CA ALA A 141 -28.31 1.86 1.16
C ALA A 141 -27.37 0.71 1.49
N MET A 142 -26.76 0.16 0.44
CA MET A 142 -25.61 -0.73 0.51
C MET A 142 -24.50 -0.17 -0.37
N ILE A 143 -23.33 0.05 0.21
CA ILE A 143 -22.13 0.57 -0.46
C ILE A 143 -21.07 -0.52 -0.42
N LEU A 144 -20.60 -0.94 -1.59
CA LEU A 144 -19.52 -1.88 -1.78
C LEU A 144 -18.26 -1.10 -2.15
N SER A 145 -17.25 -1.11 -1.29
CA SER A 145 -15.97 -0.41 -1.48
C SER A 145 -14.82 -1.22 -0.86
N PRO A 146 -13.58 -1.08 -1.36
CA PRO A 146 -12.39 -1.62 -0.70
C PRO A 146 -12.20 -1.15 0.75
N ASN A 147 -12.73 0.01 1.12
CA ASN A 147 -12.62 0.57 2.47
C ASN A 147 -13.57 -0.11 3.48
N GLY A 148 -14.50 -0.93 2.99
CA GLY A 148 -15.47 -1.62 3.79
C GLY A 148 -16.86 -1.58 3.15
N ARG A 149 -17.74 -2.37 3.75
CA ARG A 149 -19.10 -2.60 3.27
C ARG A 149 -20.01 -1.84 4.20
N VAL A 150 -20.70 -0.85 3.66
CA VAL A 150 -21.46 0.09 4.47
C VAL A 150 -22.93 -0.05 4.19
N PHE A 151 -23.70 -0.10 5.27
CA PHE A 151 -25.14 -0.12 5.25
C PHE A 151 -25.67 1.14 5.90
N ILE A 152 -26.71 1.69 5.30
CA ILE A 152 -27.51 2.76 5.88
C ILE A 152 -28.92 2.21 6.02
N ASP A 153 -29.43 2.19 7.25
CA ASP A 153 -30.74 1.65 7.58
C ASP A 153 -31.47 2.58 8.57
N PRO A 154 -32.82 2.56 8.58
CA PRO A 154 -33.61 3.21 9.60
C PRO A 154 -33.14 2.87 11.01
N TYR A 155 -33.14 3.88 11.89
CA TYR A 155 -32.72 3.69 13.29
C TYR A 155 -33.61 2.69 14.03
N SER A 156 -34.91 2.64 13.74
CA SER A 156 -35.85 1.67 14.28
C SER A 156 -36.98 1.39 13.28
N LYS A 157 -37.75 0.31 13.48
CA LYS A 157 -38.90 0.01 12.60
C LYS A 157 -39.85 1.21 12.52
N GLY A 158 -40.18 1.63 11.30
CA GLY A 158 -41.07 2.76 11.03
C GLY A 158 -40.44 4.15 11.25
N ASP A 159 -39.16 4.24 11.62
CA ASP A 159 -38.44 5.51 11.63
C ASP A 159 -38.09 5.92 10.19
N THR A 160 -38.53 7.10 9.77
CA THR A 160 -38.21 7.64 8.43
C THR A 160 -37.33 8.89 8.51
N ASP A 161 -36.99 9.34 9.72
CA ASP A 161 -36.28 10.58 9.99
C ASP A 161 -34.83 10.33 10.44
N ASN A 162 -34.58 9.25 11.18
CA ASN A 162 -33.27 8.93 11.74
C ASN A 162 -32.75 7.57 11.22
N TYR A 163 -31.44 7.51 10.99
CA TYR A 163 -30.76 6.40 10.34
C TYR A 163 -29.45 6.08 11.05
N ILE A 164 -28.99 4.84 10.88
CA ILE A 164 -27.66 4.39 11.26
C ILE A 164 -26.83 4.11 10.01
N SER A 165 -25.56 4.51 10.02
CA SER A 165 -24.55 4.12 9.04
C SER A 165 -23.49 3.26 9.72
N TYR A 166 -23.28 2.04 9.24
CA TYR A 166 -22.40 1.07 9.91
C TYR A 166 -21.65 0.18 8.92
N TYR A 167 -20.52 -0.39 9.35
CA TYR A 167 -19.86 -1.44 8.58
C TYR A 167 -20.49 -2.79 8.86
N SER A 168 -20.61 -3.65 7.85
CA SER A 168 -21.13 -5.03 8.01
C SER A 168 -20.42 -5.83 9.11
N ARG A 169 -19.10 -5.65 9.25
CA ARG A 169 -18.27 -6.32 10.27
C ARG A 169 -18.69 -5.98 11.71
N ASP A 170 -19.35 -4.84 11.90
CA ASP A 170 -19.80 -4.37 13.21
C ASP A 170 -21.20 -4.90 13.54
N TYR A 171 -21.96 -5.45 12.57
CA TYR A 171 -23.27 -6.04 12.83
C TYR A 171 -23.18 -7.56 12.99
N ILE A 172 -23.15 -8.03 14.24
CA ILE A 172 -23.06 -9.47 14.52
C ILE A 172 -24.45 -10.12 14.42
N LYS A 173 -24.56 -11.19 13.63
CA LYS A 173 -25.77 -12.02 13.60
C LYS A 173 -26.00 -12.71 14.95
N GLU A 174 -27.23 -12.69 15.45
CA GLU A 174 -27.59 -13.50 16.62
C GLU A 174 -27.47 -14.99 16.25
N SER A 175 -26.90 -15.80 17.16
CA SER A 175 -26.64 -17.22 16.93
C SER A 175 -27.93 -18.04 16.91
N ALA A 176 -28.74 -17.90 15.87
CA ALA A 176 -29.73 -18.90 15.55
C ALA A 176 -29.00 -20.10 14.93
N LEU A 177 -29.35 -21.31 15.37
CA LEU A 177 -29.01 -22.54 14.69
C LEU A 177 -29.67 -22.50 13.30
N PHE A 178 -28.98 -21.87 12.35
CA PHE A 178 -29.37 -21.88 10.95
C PHE A 178 -28.81 -23.15 10.33
N ASP A 179 -29.71 -24.05 9.92
CA ASP A 179 -29.36 -25.19 9.09
C ASP A 179 -29.58 -24.79 7.63
N CYS A 180 -28.55 -25.01 6.82
CA CYS A 180 -28.60 -24.80 5.38
C CYS A 180 -28.60 -26.17 4.74
N GLU A 181 -29.68 -26.50 4.01
CA GLU A 181 -29.79 -27.77 3.31
C GLU A 181 -29.84 -27.54 1.79
N LEU A 182 -29.11 -28.37 1.05
CA LEU A 182 -29.12 -28.38 -0.41
C LEU A 182 -29.85 -29.63 -0.91
N LEU A 183 -30.88 -29.47 -1.73
CA LEU A 183 -31.49 -30.60 -2.44
C LEU A 183 -30.89 -30.72 -3.84
N ASP A 184 -30.31 -31.89 -4.11
CA ASP A 184 -29.77 -32.25 -5.42
C ASP A 184 -30.77 -33.08 -6.24
N ASP A 185 -30.75 -32.87 -7.56
CA ASP A 185 -31.44 -33.70 -8.53
C ASP A 185 -30.37 -34.35 -9.45
N GLU A 186 -30.50 -35.65 -9.72
CA GLU A 186 -29.50 -36.41 -10.47
C GLU A 186 -29.26 -35.84 -11.87
N GLY A 187 -30.31 -35.38 -12.55
CA GLY A 187 -30.21 -34.77 -13.88
C GLY A 187 -29.51 -33.41 -13.85
N ILE A 188 -29.75 -32.62 -12.81
CA ILE A 188 -29.06 -31.34 -12.60
C ILE A 188 -27.57 -31.57 -12.32
N ARG A 189 -27.24 -32.55 -11.48
CA ARG A 189 -25.84 -32.88 -11.16
C ARG A 189 -25.04 -33.26 -12.40
N GLN A 190 -25.62 -34.05 -13.30
CA GLN A 190 -24.96 -34.42 -14.55
C GLN A 190 -24.65 -33.20 -15.42
N GLU A 191 -25.57 -32.24 -15.52
CA GLU A 191 -25.32 -31.00 -16.25
C GLU A 191 -24.24 -30.14 -15.59
N MET A 192 -24.27 -29.99 -14.26
CA MET A 192 -23.29 -29.17 -13.55
C MET A 192 -21.86 -29.75 -13.69
N GLU A 193 -21.72 -31.07 -13.56
CA GLU A 193 -20.44 -31.75 -13.79
C GLU A 193 -19.98 -31.61 -15.25
N TYR A 194 -20.91 -31.70 -16.21
CA TYR A 194 -20.58 -31.46 -17.62
C TYR A 194 -20.07 -30.04 -17.87
N LEU A 195 -20.74 -29.02 -17.30
CA LEU A 195 -20.31 -27.62 -17.43
C LEU A 195 -18.93 -27.41 -16.81
N LYS A 196 -18.70 -27.97 -15.63
CA LYS A 196 -17.41 -27.92 -14.93
C LYS A 196 -16.26 -28.51 -15.75
N MET A 197 -16.49 -29.64 -16.44
CA MET A 197 -15.43 -30.31 -17.21
C MET A 197 -15.17 -29.71 -18.59
N ASN A 198 -16.17 -29.07 -19.21
CA ASN A 198 -16.14 -28.76 -20.65
C ASN A 198 -16.21 -27.27 -21.00
N LYS A 199 -16.23 -26.37 -20.02
CA LYS A 199 -16.31 -24.92 -20.27
C LYS A 199 -15.05 -24.20 -19.83
N LEU A 200 -14.67 -23.24 -20.68
CA LEU A 200 -13.52 -22.37 -20.47
C LEU A 200 -13.89 -21.24 -19.50
N LEU A 201 -12.85 -20.70 -18.87
CA LEU A 201 -12.84 -19.39 -18.21
C LEU A 201 -13.72 -18.42 -18.99
N THR A 202 -14.85 -18.01 -18.41
CA THR A 202 -15.76 -17.08 -19.08
C THR A 202 -15.87 -15.83 -18.24
N PRO A 203 -15.22 -14.73 -18.66
CA PRO A 203 -15.34 -13.49 -17.95
C PRO A 203 -16.75 -12.91 -18.10
N THR A 204 -17.15 -12.06 -17.16
CA THR A 204 -18.40 -11.30 -17.18
C THR A 204 -18.16 -9.86 -17.63
N GLY A 205 -19.22 -9.06 -17.73
CA GLY A 205 -19.13 -7.64 -18.10
C GLY A 205 -19.88 -7.31 -19.38
N PRO A 206 -19.53 -7.85 -20.57
CA PRO A 206 -20.12 -7.44 -21.85
C PRO A 206 -21.64 -7.61 -21.97
N GLN A 207 -22.20 -8.57 -21.24
CA GLN A 207 -23.63 -8.91 -21.28
C GLN A 207 -24.21 -8.97 -19.87
N LEU A 208 -25.37 -8.34 -19.68
CA LEU A 208 -26.19 -8.45 -18.47
C LEU A 208 -27.32 -9.45 -18.73
N ARG A 209 -27.49 -10.41 -17.82
CA ARG A 209 -28.59 -11.38 -17.84
C ARG A 209 -29.68 -10.97 -16.85
N THR A 210 -30.85 -10.63 -17.36
CA THR A 210 -31.99 -10.22 -16.53
C THR A 210 -33.03 -11.34 -16.43
N TYR A 211 -33.43 -11.67 -15.20
CA TYR A 211 -34.40 -12.71 -14.86
C TYR A 211 -35.65 -12.13 -14.19
N ARG A 212 -36.81 -12.69 -14.52
CA ARG A 212 -38.08 -12.39 -13.85
C ARG A 212 -38.16 -13.15 -12.53
N LEU A 213 -38.16 -12.42 -11.43
CA LEU A 213 -38.17 -12.95 -10.07
C LEU A 213 -39.59 -12.92 -9.50
N ALA A 214 -40.04 -14.05 -8.95
CA ALA A 214 -41.27 -14.18 -8.19
C ALA A 214 -40.92 -14.42 -6.70
N VAL A 215 -41.17 -13.44 -5.84
CA VAL A 215 -40.96 -13.56 -4.39
C VAL A 215 -42.29 -13.71 -3.68
N ALA A 216 -42.48 -14.85 -3.01
CA ALA A 216 -43.59 -15.07 -2.09
C ALA A 216 -43.17 -14.77 -0.64
N THR A 217 -44.15 -14.48 0.22
CA THR A 217 -43.92 -14.30 1.66
C THR A 217 -44.90 -15.12 2.48
N THR A 218 -44.45 -15.70 3.59
CA THR A 218 -45.39 -16.27 4.57
C THR A 218 -46.18 -15.17 5.28
N GLY A 219 -47.30 -15.54 5.90
CA GLY A 219 -48.11 -14.67 6.74
C GLY A 219 -47.33 -14.10 7.91
N GLU A 220 -46.41 -14.87 8.49
CA GLU A 220 -45.54 -14.47 9.58
C GLU A 220 -44.50 -13.44 9.12
N TYR A 221 -43.87 -13.63 7.96
CA TYR A 221 -42.98 -12.63 7.37
C TYR A 221 -43.73 -11.33 7.12
N SER A 222 -44.94 -11.44 6.56
CA SER A 222 -45.78 -10.27 6.30
C SER A 222 -46.17 -9.55 7.58
N ALA A 223 -46.50 -10.27 8.64
CA ALA A 223 -46.82 -9.70 9.96
C ALA A 223 -45.61 -8.96 10.56
N PHE A 224 -44.40 -9.53 10.45
CA PHE A 224 -43.17 -8.88 10.92
C PHE A 224 -42.93 -7.54 10.21
N HIS A 225 -43.19 -7.48 8.90
CA HIS A 225 -43.02 -6.30 8.06
C HIS A 225 -44.29 -5.43 7.98
N GLY A 226 -45.09 -5.37 9.05
CA GLY A 226 -46.18 -4.40 9.21
C GLY A 226 -47.55 -4.85 8.67
N GLY A 227 -47.69 -6.07 8.17
CA GLY A 227 -48.98 -6.72 7.90
C GLY A 227 -49.79 -6.10 6.76
N THR A 228 -49.19 -5.30 5.90
CA THR A 228 -49.84 -4.70 4.72
C THR A 228 -49.02 -4.94 3.47
N ILE A 229 -49.68 -5.09 2.32
CA ILE A 229 -48.99 -5.33 1.04
C ILE A 229 -47.91 -4.26 0.74
N PRO A 230 -48.16 -2.93 0.86
CA PRO A 230 -47.13 -1.93 0.58
C PRO A 230 -45.91 -2.03 1.51
N SER A 231 -46.14 -2.30 2.80
CA SER A 231 -45.05 -2.44 3.76
C SER A 231 -44.22 -3.69 3.47
N VAL A 232 -44.85 -4.83 3.18
CA VAL A 232 -44.14 -6.07 2.83
C VAL A 232 -43.42 -5.94 1.48
N MET A 233 -44.04 -5.30 0.49
CA MET A 233 -43.37 -4.99 -0.78
C MET A 233 -42.13 -4.12 -0.60
N SER A 234 -42.14 -3.17 0.35
CA SER A 234 -40.98 -2.33 0.66
C SER A 234 -39.81 -3.20 1.14
N ALA A 235 -40.05 -4.11 2.09
CA ALA A 235 -39.03 -5.03 2.59
C ALA A 235 -38.49 -5.96 1.50
N VAL A 236 -39.39 -6.57 0.72
CA VAL A 236 -39.00 -7.44 -0.41
C VAL A 236 -38.13 -6.67 -1.41
N VAL A 237 -38.48 -5.42 -1.72
CA VAL A 237 -37.70 -4.59 -2.66
C VAL A 237 -36.34 -4.23 -2.08
N THR A 238 -36.23 -3.86 -0.81
CA THR A 238 -34.93 -3.59 -0.16
C THR A 238 -34.02 -4.83 -0.20
N THR A 239 -34.53 -6.01 0.15
CA THR A 239 -33.80 -7.29 0.04
C THR A 239 -33.33 -7.54 -1.39
N VAL A 240 -34.25 -7.50 -2.37
CA VAL A 240 -33.90 -7.75 -3.78
C VAL A 240 -32.90 -6.72 -4.29
N ASN A 241 -33.02 -5.45 -3.91
CA ASN A 241 -32.11 -4.38 -4.33
C ASN A 241 -30.68 -4.62 -3.84
N ARG A 242 -30.51 -5.15 -2.62
CA ARG A 242 -29.20 -5.55 -2.07
C ARG A 242 -28.63 -6.75 -2.79
N VAL A 243 -29.42 -7.83 -2.95
CA VAL A 243 -28.99 -9.05 -3.66
C VAL A 243 -28.57 -8.72 -5.10
N VAL A 244 -29.39 -7.95 -5.82
CA VAL A 244 -29.07 -7.49 -7.19
C VAL A 244 -27.77 -6.69 -7.22
N GLY A 245 -27.48 -5.88 -6.20
CA GLY A 245 -26.21 -5.14 -6.13
C GLY A 245 -24.97 -6.02 -6.16
N VAL A 246 -25.04 -7.20 -5.53
CA VAL A 246 -23.94 -8.17 -5.58
C VAL A 246 -23.91 -8.91 -6.91
N TYR A 247 -25.05 -9.47 -7.33
CA TYR A 247 -25.14 -10.30 -8.53
C TYR A 247 -24.80 -9.51 -9.81
N GLU A 248 -25.16 -8.23 -9.88
CA GLU A 248 -24.79 -7.37 -11.00
C GLU A 248 -23.29 -7.07 -11.04
N THR A 249 -22.70 -6.84 -9.87
CA THR A 249 -21.30 -6.43 -9.76
C THR A 249 -20.35 -7.60 -10.04
N ASP A 250 -20.69 -8.80 -9.57
CA ASP A 250 -19.78 -9.94 -9.63
C ASP A 250 -20.11 -10.93 -10.76
N LEU A 251 -21.40 -11.08 -11.10
CA LEU A 251 -21.89 -12.11 -12.03
C LEU A 251 -22.52 -11.54 -13.31
N ALA A 252 -22.71 -10.23 -13.40
CA ALA A 252 -23.52 -9.57 -14.44
C ALA A 252 -24.94 -10.20 -14.57
N VAL A 253 -25.59 -10.43 -13.42
CA VAL A 253 -26.96 -10.96 -13.31
C VAL A 253 -27.86 -9.94 -12.61
N ARG A 254 -29.03 -9.68 -13.19
CA ARG A 254 -30.10 -8.83 -12.63
C ARG A 254 -31.37 -9.64 -12.40
N MET A 255 -32.06 -9.36 -11.32
CA MET A 255 -33.38 -9.91 -11.02
C MET A 255 -34.40 -8.78 -10.93
N VAL A 256 -35.56 -8.96 -11.56
CA VAL A 256 -36.65 -7.97 -11.59
C VAL A 256 -37.95 -8.64 -11.17
N LEU A 257 -38.61 -8.09 -10.16
CA LEU A 257 -39.88 -8.58 -9.64
C LEU A 257 -40.99 -8.51 -10.69
N ILE A 258 -41.72 -9.61 -10.85
CA ILE A 258 -42.79 -9.77 -11.84
C ILE A 258 -43.99 -8.81 -11.64
N PRO A 259 -44.77 -8.50 -12.70
CA PRO A 259 -45.90 -7.56 -12.65
C PRO A 259 -46.93 -7.74 -11.53
N ASN A 260 -47.15 -8.97 -11.10
CA ASN A 260 -48.17 -9.37 -10.12
C ASN A 260 -47.57 -9.99 -8.85
N ASN A 261 -46.33 -9.61 -8.48
CA ASN A 261 -45.67 -10.12 -7.28
C ASN A 261 -46.46 -9.81 -5.98
N ASP A 262 -47.23 -8.72 -5.97
CA ASP A 262 -48.14 -8.36 -4.87
C ASP A 262 -49.15 -9.46 -4.54
N THR A 263 -49.47 -10.35 -5.49
CA THR A 263 -50.39 -11.48 -5.28
C THR A 263 -49.76 -12.69 -4.59
N LEU A 264 -48.43 -12.66 -4.38
CA LEU A 264 -47.65 -13.65 -3.66
C LEU A 264 -47.35 -13.24 -2.21
N ILE A 265 -47.83 -12.07 -1.79
CA ILE A 265 -47.78 -11.63 -0.40
C ILE A 265 -48.99 -12.17 0.35
N PHE A 266 -48.75 -13.07 1.30
CA PHE A 266 -49.79 -13.61 2.16
C PHE A 266 -49.78 -12.86 3.48
N LEU A 267 -50.91 -12.26 3.88
CA LEU A 267 -50.99 -11.44 5.09
C LEU A 267 -51.45 -12.21 6.35
N ASN A 268 -51.91 -13.45 6.19
CA ASN A 268 -52.48 -14.24 7.28
C ASN A 268 -51.86 -15.63 7.33
N ALA A 269 -51.05 -15.84 8.38
CA ALA A 269 -50.34 -17.08 8.67
C ALA A 269 -51.25 -18.32 8.77
N ALA A 270 -52.51 -18.14 9.19
CA ALA A 270 -53.44 -19.26 9.31
C ALA A 270 -53.98 -19.77 7.97
N THR A 271 -53.80 -18.99 6.89
CA THR A 271 -54.41 -19.26 5.58
C THR A 271 -53.44 -19.22 4.41
N ASP A 272 -52.17 -18.94 4.67
CA ASP A 272 -51.14 -19.03 3.65
C ASP A 272 -50.87 -20.51 3.29
N PRO A 273 -50.24 -20.78 2.13
CA PRO A 273 -49.98 -22.14 1.67
C PRO A 273 -48.69 -22.75 2.25
N TYR A 274 -48.06 -22.11 3.25
CA TYR A 274 -46.71 -22.40 3.68
C TYR A 274 -46.65 -22.99 5.08
N THR A 275 -45.70 -23.90 5.28
CA THR A 275 -45.32 -24.37 6.61
C THR A 275 -44.10 -23.56 7.07
N ASN A 276 -44.33 -22.39 7.66
CA ASN A 276 -43.30 -21.38 7.95
C ASN A 276 -42.02 -21.89 8.64
N ASN A 277 -42.10 -22.97 9.43
CA ASN A 277 -40.96 -23.51 10.16
C ASN A 277 -40.32 -24.75 9.51
N ASP A 278 -40.74 -25.14 8.30
CA ASP A 278 -40.23 -26.29 7.56
C ASP A 278 -39.77 -25.86 6.16
N GLY A 279 -38.46 -25.57 6.04
CA GLY A 279 -37.86 -25.10 4.79
C GLY A 279 -37.99 -26.10 3.65
N VAL A 280 -37.82 -27.39 3.94
CA VAL A 280 -37.90 -28.46 2.94
C VAL A 280 -39.32 -28.59 2.38
N ALA A 281 -40.35 -28.53 3.23
CA ALA A 281 -41.74 -28.51 2.79
C ALA A 281 -42.03 -27.27 1.95
N MET A 282 -41.51 -26.11 2.35
CA MET A 282 -41.72 -24.84 1.65
C MET A 282 -41.18 -24.84 0.22
N LEU A 283 -40.15 -25.62 -0.13
CA LEU A 283 -39.68 -25.71 -1.51
C LEU A 283 -40.77 -26.15 -2.49
N THR A 284 -41.49 -27.22 -2.16
CA THR A 284 -42.54 -27.78 -3.03
C THR A 284 -43.83 -26.96 -2.94
N GLN A 285 -44.13 -26.43 -1.75
CA GLN A 285 -45.26 -25.51 -1.55
C GLN A 285 -45.08 -24.22 -2.38
N ASN A 286 -43.87 -23.66 -2.41
CA ASN A 286 -43.56 -22.44 -3.17
C ASN A 286 -43.66 -22.69 -4.67
N GLN A 287 -43.06 -23.79 -5.16
CA GLN A 287 -43.21 -24.20 -6.55
C GLN A 287 -44.68 -24.29 -6.97
N THR A 288 -45.48 -25.02 -6.19
CA THR A 288 -46.91 -25.20 -6.47
C THR A 288 -47.67 -23.88 -6.42
N THR A 289 -47.38 -23.04 -5.42
CA THR A 289 -48.07 -21.76 -5.20
C THR A 289 -47.78 -20.76 -6.31
N ILE A 290 -46.51 -20.58 -6.69
CA ILE A 290 -46.11 -19.65 -7.74
C ILE A 290 -46.64 -20.15 -9.10
N ASP A 291 -46.54 -21.46 -9.40
CA ASP A 291 -47.11 -21.99 -10.65
C ASP A 291 -48.62 -21.78 -10.75
N ALA A 292 -49.36 -21.97 -9.66
CA ALA A 292 -50.81 -21.78 -9.66
C ALA A 292 -51.23 -20.31 -9.80
N ARG A 293 -50.51 -19.37 -9.19
CA ARG A 293 -50.87 -17.94 -9.15
C ARG A 293 -50.31 -17.14 -10.32
N ILE A 294 -49.08 -17.43 -10.70
CA ILE A 294 -48.32 -16.67 -11.70
C ILE A 294 -48.31 -17.39 -13.04
N GLY A 295 -48.25 -18.72 -13.01
CA GLY A 295 -48.07 -19.56 -14.19
C GLY A 295 -46.60 -19.73 -14.54
N ASN A 296 -46.19 -20.97 -14.81
CA ASN A 296 -44.79 -21.33 -15.08
C ASN A 296 -44.11 -20.50 -16.19
N ALA A 297 -44.84 -19.98 -17.18
CA ALA A 297 -44.23 -19.17 -18.25
C ALA A 297 -43.85 -17.74 -17.83
N ASN A 298 -44.35 -17.25 -16.69
CA ASN A 298 -44.36 -15.83 -16.32
C ASN A 298 -43.29 -15.43 -15.32
N TYR A 299 -42.45 -16.37 -14.88
CA TYR A 299 -41.31 -16.13 -14.00
C TYR A 299 -40.15 -17.05 -14.37
N ASP A 300 -38.94 -16.72 -13.93
CA ASP A 300 -37.69 -17.39 -14.29
C ASP A 300 -37.00 -18.00 -13.07
N ILE A 301 -37.18 -17.35 -11.92
CA ILE A 301 -36.75 -17.78 -10.59
C ILE A 301 -37.86 -17.44 -9.59
N GLY A 302 -38.14 -18.34 -8.66
CA GLY A 302 -39.09 -18.14 -7.58
C GLY A 302 -38.45 -18.42 -6.22
N HIS A 303 -38.83 -17.64 -5.21
CA HIS A 303 -38.25 -17.72 -3.87
C HIS A 303 -39.31 -17.36 -2.82
N VAL A 304 -39.29 -17.97 -1.64
CA VAL A 304 -40.18 -17.60 -0.53
C VAL A 304 -39.39 -17.09 0.67
N LEU A 305 -39.87 -16.00 1.27
CA LEU A 305 -39.33 -15.42 2.50
C LEU A 305 -40.25 -15.73 3.68
N SER A 306 -39.67 -16.18 4.78
CA SER A 306 -40.38 -16.62 6.00
C SER A 306 -39.73 -16.08 7.27
N THR A 307 -40.34 -16.31 8.43
CA THR A 307 -39.71 -16.03 9.74
C THR A 307 -39.05 -17.25 10.38
N GLY A 308 -39.11 -18.41 9.72
CA GLY A 308 -38.57 -19.68 10.20
C GLY A 308 -38.22 -20.61 9.03
N GLY A 309 -37.77 -21.83 9.35
CA GLY A 309 -37.46 -22.85 8.34
C GLY A 309 -36.06 -22.76 7.73
N GLY A 310 -35.20 -21.84 8.20
CA GLY A 310 -33.80 -21.76 7.79
C GLY A 310 -33.62 -21.40 6.31
N GLY A 311 -32.62 -21.98 5.68
CA GLY A 311 -32.27 -21.76 4.27
C GLY A 311 -32.22 -23.07 3.55
N VAL A 312 -33.01 -23.18 2.49
CA VAL A 312 -33.01 -24.37 1.65
C VAL A 312 -33.25 -23.94 0.21
N ALA A 313 -32.45 -24.47 -0.71
CA ALA A 313 -32.61 -24.21 -2.13
C ALA A 313 -32.34 -25.47 -2.97
N GLY A 314 -32.98 -25.53 -4.13
CA GLY A 314 -32.58 -26.47 -5.17
C GLY A 314 -31.34 -25.96 -5.89
N LEU A 315 -30.34 -26.83 -6.11
CA LEU A 315 -29.15 -26.47 -6.89
C LEU A 315 -29.52 -26.26 -8.37
N GLY A 316 -29.08 -25.15 -8.98
CA GLY A 316 -29.15 -24.93 -10.43
C GLY A 316 -30.54 -25.10 -11.03
N VAL A 317 -31.56 -24.52 -10.38
CA VAL A 317 -32.98 -24.67 -10.76
C VAL A 317 -33.54 -23.52 -11.59
N VAL A 318 -32.86 -22.36 -11.66
CA VAL A 318 -33.34 -21.21 -12.45
C VAL A 318 -33.62 -21.61 -13.90
N CYS A 319 -34.70 -21.11 -14.48
CA CYS A 319 -35.23 -21.47 -15.80
C CYS A 319 -35.77 -22.91 -15.96
N ARG A 320 -35.72 -23.79 -14.96
CA ARG A 320 -36.26 -25.16 -15.06
C ARG A 320 -37.73 -25.24 -14.65
N ALA A 321 -38.59 -25.65 -15.58
CA ALA A 321 -40.01 -25.84 -15.29
C ALA A 321 -40.21 -26.86 -14.16
N GLY A 322 -41.08 -26.54 -13.19
CA GLY A 322 -41.36 -27.39 -12.03
C GLY A 322 -40.28 -27.40 -10.93
N LEU A 323 -39.16 -26.70 -11.12
CA LEU A 323 -38.09 -26.61 -10.12
C LEU A 323 -37.65 -25.18 -9.79
N LYS A 324 -37.85 -24.22 -10.71
CA LYS A 324 -37.30 -22.86 -10.62
C LYS A 324 -37.85 -21.98 -9.50
N ALA A 325 -38.85 -22.43 -8.75
CA ALA A 325 -39.35 -21.79 -7.53
C ALA A 325 -38.90 -22.50 -6.22
N ARG A 326 -37.95 -23.43 -6.31
CA ARG A 326 -37.37 -24.13 -5.14
C ARG A 326 -36.27 -23.30 -4.47
N GLY A 327 -36.66 -22.26 -3.75
CA GLY A 327 -35.78 -21.48 -2.89
C GLY A 327 -36.55 -20.91 -1.71
N VAL A 328 -35.97 -21.00 -0.52
CA VAL A 328 -36.55 -20.59 0.76
C VAL A 328 -35.49 -19.87 1.58
N THR A 329 -35.85 -18.74 2.18
CA THR A 329 -35.02 -18.11 3.21
C THR A 329 -35.89 -17.64 4.36
N GLY A 330 -35.55 -18.09 5.56
CA GLY A 330 -36.28 -17.80 6.79
C GLY A 330 -35.38 -17.37 7.94
N SER A 331 -35.79 -16.32 8.64
CA SER A 331 -35.11 -15.84 9.85
C SER A 331 -36.12 -15.22 10.83
N PRO A 332 -35.99 -15.42 12.15
CA PRO A 332 -36.87 -14.77 13.13
C PRO A 332 -36.87 -13.24 13.02
N PHE A 333 -35.77 -12.66 12.55
CA PHE A 333 -35.61 -11.24 12.29
C PHE A 333 -35.13 -11.05 10.84
N PRO A 334 -36.04 -11.09 9.85
CA PRO A 334 -35.67 -11.10 8.44
C PRO A 334 -35.40 -9.68 7.91
N VAL A 335 -34.31 -9.06 8.40
CA VAL A 335 -33.86 -7.70 8.08
C VAL A 335 -32.34 -7.58 8.04
N GLY A 336 -31.84 -6.59 7.32
CA GLY A 336 -30.43 -6.20 7.36
C GLY A 336 -29.49 -7.17 6.61
N ASP A 337 -28.22 -6.81 6.59
CA ASP A 337 -27.14 -7.57 5.92
C ASP A 337 -27.10 -9.08 6.28
N PRO A 338 -27.23 -9.50 7.56
CA PRO A 338 -27.24 -10.92 7.91
C PRO A 338 -28.42 -11.71 7.34
N PHE A 339 -29.51 -11.04 6.94
CA PHE A 339 -30.61 -11.71 6.25
C PHE A 339 -30.42 -11.62 4.73
N ASP A 340 -30.20 -10.41 4.20
CA ASP A 340 -30.21 -10.15 2.76
C ASP A 340 -28.99 -10.77 2.05
N ILE A 341 -27.79 -10.66 2.63
CA ILE A 341 -26.54 -11.11 2.01
C ILE A 341 -26.15 -12.49 2.49
N ASP A 342 -26.16 -12.71 3.81
CA ASP A 342 -25.73 -14.01 4.35
C ASP A 342 -26.71 -15.12 3.94
N TYR A 343 -28.03 -14.85 3.92
CA TYR A 343 -29.04 -15.89 3.71
C TYR A 343 -29.65 -15.79 2.31
N VAL A 344 -30.35 -14.69 1.97
CA VAL A 344 -31.09 -14.63 0.70
C VAL A 344 -30.16 -14.73 -0.52
N ALA A 345 -29.05 -13.98 -0.53
CA ALA A 345 -28.09 -14.06 -1.63
C ALA A 345 -27.41 -15.44 -1.74
N HIS A 346 -27.23 -16.14 -0.62
CA HIS A 346 -26.69 -17.51 -0.55
C HIS A 346 -27.65 -18.52 -1.16
N GLU A 347 -28.90 -18.53 -0.72
CA GLU A 347 -29.91 -19.48 -1.20
C GLU A 347 -30.23 -19.24 -2.68
N MET A 348 -30.28 -17.99 -3.12
CA MET A 348 -30.36 -17.68 -4.55
C MET A 348 -29.11 -18.18 -5.30
N GLY A 349 -27.94 -18.19 -4.66
CA GLY A 349 -26.68 -18.66 -5.26
C GLY A 349 -26.75 -20.15 -5.59
N HIS A 350 -27.35 -20.94 -4.70
CA HIS A 350 -27.71 -22.32 -4.99
C HIS A 350 -28.71 -22.43 -6.14
N GLN A 351 -29.76 -21.62 -6.20
CA GLN A 351 -30.70 -21.65 -7.32
C GLN A 351 -30.01 -21.38 -8.67
N PHE A 352 -28.96 -20.54 -8.66
CA PHE A 352 -28.10 -20.26 -9.81
C PHE A 352 -26.95 -21.27 -10.03
N GLY A 353 -26.85 -22.31 -9.21
CA GLY A 353 -25.94 -23.45 -9.42
C GLY A 353 -24.62 -23.39 -8.63
N GLY A 354 -24.43 -22.42 -7.73
CA GLY A 354 -23.26 -22.38 -6.86
C GLY A 354 -23.33 -23.43 -5.76
N ASN A 355 -22.25 -24.16 -5.52
CA ASN A 355 -22.09 -25.06 -4.37
C ASN A 355 -21.44 -24.36 -3.17
N HIS A 356 -21.50 -24.99 -2.00
CA HIS A 356 -20.74 -24.50 -0.85
C HIS A 356 -19.23 -24.45 -1.11
N SER A 357 -18.57 -23.36 -0.71
CA SER A 357 -17.12 -23.17 -0.91
C SER A 357 -16.27 -23.43 0.34
N PHE A 358 -16.90 -23.68 1.49
CA PHE A 358 -16.23 -23.86 2.78
C PHE A 358 -15.56 -25.24 2.93
N ASN A 359 -14.51 -25.29 3.76
CA ASN A 359 -13.74 -26.49 4.08
C ASN A 359 -13.59 -26.67 5.60
N GLY A 360 -14.71 -26.70 6.31
CA GLY A 360 -14.81 -27.07 7.73
C GLY A 360 -15.37 -28.47 7.94
N ASN A 361 -15.36 -28.92 9.19
CA ASN A 361 -16.01 -30.17 9.63
C ASN A 361 -16.69 -30.06 11.01
N ALA A 362 -16.99 -28.84 11.46
CA ALA A 362 -17.70 -28.54 12.71
C ALA A 362 -18.89 -27.60 12.47
N GLY A 363 -19.83 -27.56 13.42
CA GLY A 363 -21.07 -26.78 13.26
C GLY A 363 -21.84 -27.20 12.00
N SER A 364 -22.42 -26.24 11.29
CA SER A 364 -23.15 -26.46 10.03
C SER A 364 -22.24 -26.78 8.85
N CYS A 365 -20.90 -26.68 9.00
CA CYS A 365 -19.95 -27.23 8.01
C CYS A 365 -19.78 -28.76 8.10
N SER A 366 -20.31 -29.39 9.16
CA SER A 366 -20.21 -30.85 9.33
C SER A 366 -21.32 -31.59 8.56
N GLY A 367 -21.30 -32.92 8.57
CA GLY A 367 -22.33 -33.72 7.89
C GLY A 367 -22.27 -33.61 6.36
N GLY A 368 -23.44 -33.51 5.73
CA GLY A 368 -23.61 -33.52 4.27
C GLY A 368 -23.42 -32.17 3.59
N ASN A 369 -23.29 -31.07 4.35
CA ASN A 369 -23.32 -29.72 3.78
C ASN A 369 -22.03 -29.37 3.03
N ARG A 370 -20.89 -29.98 3.37
CA ARG A 370 -19.62 -29.71 2.67
C ARG A 370 -19.59 -30.33 1.27
N ASN A 371 -19.39 -29.52 0.24
CA ASN A 371 -19.07 -30.00 -1.12
C ASN A 371 -17.54 -30.10 -1.32
N ALA A 372 -17.01 -31.33 -1.33
CA ALA A 372 -15.58 -31.57 -1.44
C ALA A 372 -14.93 -31.05 -2.73
N SER A 373 -15.71 -30.88 -3.80
CA SER A 373 -15.22 -30.50 -5.12
C SER A 373 -15.13 -29.00 -5.35
N THR A 374 -15.61 -28.21 -4.37
CA THR A 374 -15.64 -26.74 -4.36
C THR A 374 -15.16 -26.14 -3.03
N ALA A 375 -14.76 -26.97 -2.06
CA ALA A 375 -14.30 -26.59 -0.71
C ALA A 375 -12.91 -25.90 -0.71
N TYR A 376 -12.82 -24.71 -1.30
CA TYR A 376 -11.59 -23.92 -1.46
C TYR A 376 -11.32 -22.93 -0.32
N GLU A 377 -12.29 -22.67 0.56
CA GLU A 377 -12.14 -21.72 1.65
C GLU A 377 -11.96 -22.43 3.00
N PRO A 378 -10.99 -22.07 3.85
CA PRO A 378 -10.77 -22.76 5.12
C PRO A 378 -11.94 -22.55 6.11
N GLY A 379 -12.30 -23.58 6.88
CA GLY A 379 -13.28 -23.43 7.97
C GLY A 379 -14.65 -23.04 7.44
N SER A 380 -15.27 -22.00 8.01
CA SER A 380 -16.53 -21.42 7.49
C SER A 380 -16.37 -20.60 6.21
N GLY A 381 -15.15 -20.40 5.72
CA GLY A 381 -14.83 -19.41 4.70
C GLY A 381 -15.27 -17.99 5.02
N SER A 382 -15.24 -17.14 4.00
CA SER A 382 -15.44 -15.69 4.05
C SER A 382 -16.48 -15.19 3.04
N THR A 383 -16.71 -15.88 1.93
CA THR A 383 -17.61 -15.43 0.85
C THR A 383 -19.04 -15.93 1.01
N ILE A 384 -19.96 -15.43 0.17
CA ILE A 384 -21.42 -15.74 0.24
C ILE A 384 -21.66 -17.25 0.30
N MET A 385 -21.10 -18.04 -0.62
CA MET A 385 -21.38 -19.48 -0.68
C MET A 385 -20.59 -20.30 0.35
N ALA A 386 -19.63 -19.70 1.06
CA ALA A 386 -19.02 -20.34 2.22
C ALA A 386 -19.92 -20.28 3.44
N TYR A 387 -20.85 -19.32 3.44
CA TYR A 387 -21.78 -19.10 4.51
C TYR A 387 -21.07 -18.74 5.82
N ALA A 388 -20.29 -17.65 5.80
CA ALA A 388 -19.36 -17.36 6.89
C ALA A 388 -20.05 -17.31 8.26
N GLY A 389 -19.42 -17.89 9.29
CA GLY A 389 -19.93 -17.84 10.66
C GLY A 389 -20.79 -19.02 11.11
N ILE A 390 -21.05 -20.03 10.28
CA ILE A 390 -21.93 -21.17 10.63
C ILE A 390 -21.19 -22.41 11.15
N CYS A 391 -19.87 -22.38 11.22
CA CYS A 391 -19.02 -23.56 11.45
C CYS A 391 -18.27 -23.52 12.78
N SER A 392 -18.85 -22.91 13.81
CA SER A 392 -18.22 -22.79 15.13
C SER A 392 -17.68 -24.14 15.64
N PRO A 393 -16.43 -24.22 16.16
CA PRO A 393 -15.50 -23.11 16.46
C PRO A 393 -14.58 -22.70 15.28
N GLN A 394 -14.85 -23.15 14.06
CA GLN A 394 -14.01 -22.96 12.87
C GLN A 394 -14.39 -21.71 12.04
N ASN A 395 -15.06 -20.75 12.65
CA ASN A 395 -15.50 -19.53 11.99
C ASN A 395 -14.34 -18.60 11.69
N LEU A 396 -14.22 -18.16 10.44
CA LEU A 396 -13.22 -17.17 10.05
C LEU A 396 -13.68 -15.73 10.34
N GLN A 397 -14.99 -15.50 10.22
CA GLN A 397 -15.68 -14.25 10.48
C GLN A 397 -17.16 -14.54 10.78
N ASN A 398 -17.89 -13.53 11.25
CA ASN A 398 -19.28 -13.70 11.65
C ASN A 398 -20.26 -13.67 10.47
N ASN A 399 -20.02 -12.80 9.47
CA ASN A 399 -20.90 -12.64 8.31
C ASN A 399 -20.09 -12.67 7.03
N SER A 400 -20.72 -13.10 5.94
CA SER A 400 -20.10 -13.24 4.62
C SER A 400 -19.69 -11.88 4.07
N ASP A 401 -18.66 -11.86 3.23
CA ASP A 401 -18.40 -10.74 2.33
C ASP A 401 -19.30 -10.90 1.07
N PRO A 402 -19.90 -9.81 0.54
CA PRO A 402 -20.95 -9.77 -0.47
C PRO A 402 -20.33 -9.86 -1.87
N TYR A 403 -19.56 -10.92 -2.08
CA TYR A 403 -19.03 -11.34 -3.36
C TYR A 403 -18.89 -12.87 -3.34
N PHE A 404 -18.72 -13.45 -4.50
CA PHE A 404 -18.56 -14.88 -4.70
C PHE A 404 -17.08 -15.23 -4.77
N HIS A 405 -16.70 -16.33 -4.11
CA HIS A 405 -15.39 -16.95 -4.37
C HIS A 405 -15.30 -17.34 -5.85
N VAL A 406 -14.09 -17.34 -6.42
CA VAL A 406 -13.87 -17.61 -7.85
C VAL A 406 -14.41 -18.97 -8.31
N VAL A 407 -14.54 -19.95 -7.41
CA VAL A 407 -15.21 -21.23 -7.70
C VAL A 407 -16.70 -21.07 -7.98
N ASN A 408 -17.39 -20.23 -7.21
CA ASN A 408 -18.83 -20.01 -7.35
C ASN A 408 -19.11 -19.09 -8.53
N PHE A 409 -18.21 -18.14 -8.79
CA PHE A 409 -18.18 -17.43 -10.06
C PHE A 409 -18.12 -18.41 -11.24
N ASP A 410 -17.18 -19.36 -11.25
CA ASP A 410 -17.08 -20.37 -12.33
C ASP A 410 -18.39 -21.16 -12.50
N GLU A 411 -18.97 -21.65 -11.40
CA GLU A 411 -20.20 -22.46 -11.43
C GLU A 411 -21.41 -21.66 -11.94
N ILE A 412 -21.68 -20.50 -11.33
CA ILE A 412 -22.86 -19.69 -11.64
C ILE A 412 -22.75 -19.08 -13.03
N VAL A 413 -21.58 -18.57 -13.42
CA VAL A 413 -21.38 -18.01 -14.77
C VAL A 413 -21.46 -19.11 -15.81
N SER A 414 -20.91 -20.30 -15.55
CA SER A 414 -21.07 -21.43 -16.49
C SER A 414 -22.54 -21.84 -16.65
N TYR A 415 -23.29 -21.89 -15.55
CA TYR A 415 -24.72 -22.22 -15.58
C TYR A 415 -25.55 -21.18 -16.33
N THR A 416 -25.32 -19.91 -16.06
CA THR A 416 -26.07 -18.80 -16.67
C THR A 416 -25.67 -18.52 -18.11
N ASN A 417 -24.45 -18.90 -18.54
CA ASN A 417 -23.99 -18.68 -19.92
C ASN A 417 -24.23 -19.88 -20.82
N PHE A 418 -24.14 -21.10 -20.30
CA PHE A 418 -24.12 -22.31 -21.12
C PHE A 418 -25.07 -23.42 -20.65
N GLY A 419 -25.57 -23.34 -19.42
CA GLY A 419 -26.53 -24.29 -18.87
C GLY A 419 -27.98 -23.87 -19.08
N SER A 420 -28.86 -24.59 -18.40
CA SER A 420 -30.31 -24.34 -18.38
C SER A 420 -30.65 -22.92 -17.91
N GLY A 421 -29.81 -22.32 -17.04
CA GLY A 421 -29.96 -20.95 -16.57
C GLY A 421 -29.86 -19.89 -17.66
N ASN A 422 -29.33 -20.21 -18.84
CA ASN A 422 -29.31 -19.30 -19.99
C ASN A 422 -30.64 -19.29 -20.78
N GLY A 423 -31.50 -20.30 -20.58
CA GLY A 423 -32.65 -20.57 -21.46
C GLY A 423 -33.81 -19.58 -21.34
N CYS A 424 -33.89 -18.82 -20.24
CA CYS A 424 -34.96 -17.85 -19.99
C CYS A 424 -34.47 -16.41 -19.77
N ALA A 425 -33.15 -16.21 -19.68
CA ALA A 425 -32.56 -14.90 -19.43
C ALA A 425 -32.85 -13.91 -20.57
N GLN A 426 -33.20 -12.68 -20.22
CA GLN A 426 -33.15 -11.56 -21.16
C GLN A 426 -31.72 -11.00 -21.17
N ILE A 427 -31.05 -11.11 -22.31
CA ILE A 427 -29.63 -10.72 -22.46
C ILE A 427 -29.55 -9.34 -23.12
N THR A 428 -28.88 -8.39 -22.46
CA THR A 428 -28.61 -7.07 -23.01
C THR A 428 -27.11 -6.77 -23.01
N ASN A 429 -26.66 -5.97 -23.99
CA ASN A 429 -25.27 -5.53 -24.02
C ASN A 429 -25.09 -4.34 -23.06
N THR A 430 -24.02 -4.37 -22.27
CA THR A 430 -23.71 -3.35 -21.25
C THR A 430 -22.78 -2.25 -21.79
N GLY A 431 -22.16 -2.48 -22.96
CA GLY A 431 -21.07 -1.64 -23.45
C GLY A 431 -19.80 -1.72 -22.59
N ASN A 432 -19.70 -2.74 -21.72
CA ASN A 432 -18.55 -3.05 -20.92
C ASN A 432 -17.66 -4.13 -21.58
N SER A 433 -16.41 -4.20 -21.17
CA SER A 433 -15.45 -5.24 -21.52
C SER A 433 -14.89 -5.79 -20.22
N ALA A 434 -14.67 -7.10 -20.15
CA ALA A 434 -14.03 -7.68 -18.99
C ALA A 434 -12.60 -7.12 -18.81
N PRO A 435 -12.11 -7.04 -17.56
CA PRO A 435 -10.70 -6.80 -17.32
C PRO A 435 -9.86 -7.93 -17.93
N ILE A 436 -8.62 -7.61 -18.29
CA ILE A 436 -7.63 -8.60 -18.78
C ILE A 436 -6.62 -8.81 -17.66
N VAL A 437 -6.59 -10.02 -17.09
CA VAL A 437 -5.75 -10.32 -15.92
C VAL A 437 -4.51 -11.13 -16.31
N THR A 438 -3.39 -10.80 -15.69
CA THR A 438 -2.13 -11.52 -15.87
C THR A 438 -1.46 -11.78 -14.52
N VAL A 439 -0.81 -12.94 -14.42
CA VAL A 439 0.03 -13.32 -13.30
C VAL A 439 1.40 -13.76 -13.80
N PRO A 440 2.48 -13.59 -13.02
CA PRO A 440 3.79 -14.10 -13.37
C PRO A 440 3.77 -15.62 -13.57
N THR A 441 4.75 -16.13 -14.32
CA THR A 441 4.93 -17.57 -14.48
C THR A 441 5.18 -18.23 -13.13
N GLY A 442 4.41 -19.28 -12.83
CA GLY A 442 4.60 -20.12 -11.64
C GLY A 442 5.71 -21.17 -11.82
N GLY A 443 5.63 -22.25 -11.06
CA GLY A 443 6.52 -23.41 -11.16
C GLY A 443 7.82 -23.30 -10.34
N PHE A 444 8.00 -22.23 -9.59
CA PHE A 444 9.11 -22.08 -8.64
C PHE A 444 8.80 -22.76 -7.29
N TYR A 445 9.80 -22.79 -6.41
CA TYR A 445 9.69 -23.32 -5.05
C TYR A 445 9.89 -22.20 -4.02
N ILE A 446 9.10 -22.21 -2.96
CA ILE A 446 9.31 -21.38 -1.76
C ILE A 446 9.67 -22.25 -0.55
N PRO A 447 10.45 -21.74 0.42
CA PRO A 447 10.68 -22.44 1.69
C PRO A 447 9.40 -22.57 2.52
N LYS A 448 9.31 -23.64 3.33
CA LYS A 448 8.22 -23.80 4.31
C LYS A 448 8.29 -22.74 5.40
N SER A 449 7.17 -22.51 6.08
CA SER A 449 7.07 -21.61 7.24
C SER A 449 7.62 -20.20 6.99
N THR A 450 7.55 -19.72 5.75
CA THR A 450 8.14 -18.45 5.31
C THR A 450 7.07 -17.56 4.64
N PRO A 451 6.94 -16.28 5.02
CA PRO A 451 6.07 -15.32 4.36
C PRO A 451 6.36 -15.17 2.86
N PHE A 452 5.31 -14.85 2.09
CA PHE A 452 5.45 -14.54 0.67
C PHE A 452 4.45 -13.49 0.21
N ALA A 453 4.74 -12.82 -0.91
CA ALA A 453 3.86 -11.85 -1.53
C ALA A 453 3.65 -12.18 -3.00
N LEU A 454 2.38 -12.27 -3.43
CA LEU A 454 2.02 -12.48 -4.82
C LEU A 454 1.61 -11.15 -5.43
N THR A 455 2.13 -10.87 -6.63
CA THR A 455 1.82 -9.65 -7.40
C THR A 455 1.48 -10.06 -8.82
N GLY A 456 0.33 -9.61 -9.32
CA GLY A 456 -0.04 -9.72 -10.74
C GLY A 456 -0.38 -8.35 -11.31
N SER A 457 -1.16 -8.33 -12.39
CA SER A 457 -1.67 -7.07 -12.95
C SER A 457 -2.95 -7.31 -13.74
N ALA A 458 -3.75 -6.25 -13.92
CA ALA A 458 -4.86 -6.26 -14.85
C ALA A 458 -5.01 -4.91 -15.55
N THR A 459 -5.63 -4.94 -16.72
CA THR A 459 -6.01 -3.74 -17.48
C THR A 459 -7.49 -3.79 -17.80
N ASP A 460 -8.16 -2.64 -17.72
CA ASP A 460 -9.56 -2.51 -18.10
C ASP A 460 -9.70 -1.79 -19.45
N PRO A 461 -10.31 -2.40 -20.48
CA PRO A 461 -10.48 -1.74 -21.78
C PRO A 461 -11.36 -0.48 -21.75
N ASN A 462 -12.21 -0.33 -20.72
CA ASN A 462 -13.11 0.79 -20.54
C ASN A 462 -12.52 1.91 -19.66
N GLY A 463 -11.39 1.68 -19.00
CA GLY A 463 -10.76 2.61 -18.06
C GLY A 463 -11.41 2.64 -16.68
N ASP A 464 -12.19 1.62 -16.33
CA ASP A 464 -12.83 1.46 -15.04
C ASP A 464 -11.80 1.15 -13.92
N ALA A 465 -12.11 1.55 -12.69
CA ALA A 465 -11.21 1.39 -11.55
C ALA A 465 -11.24 -0.06 -11.02
N LEU A 466 -10.09 -0.74 -11.09
CA LEU A 466 -9.99 -2.16 -10.77
C LEU A 466 -9.76 -2.43 -9.28
N THR A 467 -10.42 -3.47 -8.78
CA THR A 467 -10.12 -4.11 -7.49
C THR A 467 -9.68 -5.56 -7.70
N TYR A 468 -8.87 -6.07 -6.78
CA TYR A 468 -8.17 -7.33 -6.89
C TYR A 468 -8.37 -8.20 -5.65
N SER A 469 -8.58 -9.50 -5.84
CA SER A 469 -8.48 -10.52 -4.79
C SER A 469 -7.53 -11.64 -5.24
N TRP A 470 -6.61 -12.02 -4.35
CA TRP A 470 -5.82 -13.24 -4.51
C TRP A 470 -6.48 -14.35 -3.69
N GLU A 471 -6.92 -15.41 -4.36
CA GLU A 471 -7.75 -16.48 -3.79
C GLU A 471 -7.02 -17.82 -3.93
N GLN A 472 -6.88 -18.56 -2.83
CA GLN A 472 -6.29 -19.89 -2.88
C GLN A 472 -7.24 -20.84 -3.60
N PHE A 473 -6.71 -21.67 -4.49
CA PHE A 473 -7.47 -22.57 -5.34
C PHE A 473 -6.97 -24.02 -5.22
N ASP A 474 -6.73 -24.45 -3.98
CA ASP A 474 -6.34 -25.82 -3.63
C ASP A 474 -7.48 -26.55 -2.90
N LEU A 475 -7.76 -27.78 -3.30
CA LEU A 475 -8.67 -28.69 -2.59
C LEU A 475 -7.89 -29.61 -1.66
N GLY A 476 -8.54 -30.02 -0.56
CA GLY A 476 -7.99 -31.04 0.31
C GLY A 476 -9.00 -31.55 1.35
N PRO A 477 -8.50 -32.32 2.34
CA PRO A 477 -9.34 -32.85 3.42
C PRO A 477 -10.04 -31.73 4.21
N ALA A 478 -11.25 -32.01 4.69
CA ALA A 478 -11.94 -31.15 5.65
C ALA A 478 -11.20 -31.16 6.99
N GLY A 479 -11.20 -30.04 7.71
CA GLY A 479 -10.55 -29.98 9.02
C GLY A 479 -10.57 -28.59 9.65
N HIS A 480 -10.00 -28.49 10.85
CA HIS A 480 -9.89 -27.20 11.52
C HIS A 480 -8.89 -26.31 10.78
N PRO A 481 -9.21 -25.02 10.52
CA PRO A 481 -8.29 -24.07 9.87
C PRO A 481 -6.93 -23.89 10.53
N ASN A 482 -6.77 -24.24 11.81
CA ASN A 482 -5.53 -24.12 12.57
C ASN A 482 -4.64 -25.36 12.52
N SER A 483 -5.20 -26.47 12.04
CA SER A 483 -4.52 -27.76 11.93
C SER A 483 -4.81 -28.42 10.57
N PRO A 484 -4.52 -27.73 9.45
CA PRO A 484 -4.79 -28.26 8.11
C PRO A 484 -3.93 -29.49 7.81
N SER A 485 -4.48 -30.44 7.05
CA SER A 485 -3.77 -31.64 6.60
C SER A 485 -3.82 -31.79 5.08
N GLY A 486 -2.85 -32.51 4.51
CA GLY A 486 -2.78 -32.71 3.06
C GLY A 486 -2.71 -31.38 2.30
N ASN A 487 -3.54 -31.21 1.28
CA ASN A 487 -3.60 -29.95 0.53
C ASN A 487 -4.82 -29.09 0.89
N ALA A 488 -5.37 -29.23 2.12
CA ALA A 488 -6.49 -28.41 2.57
C ALA A 488 -6.18 -26.90 2.43
N PRO A 489 -7.16 -26.06 2.06
CA PRO A 489 -6.95 -24.61 1.97
C PRO A 489 -6.50 -24.04 3.32
N ILE A 490 -5.55 -23.10 3.28
CA ILE A 490 -4.87 -22.52 4.45
C ILE A 490 -4.85 -20.99 4.45
N PHE A 491 -5.25 -20.36 3.35
CA PHE A 491 -5.39 -18.91 3.22
C PHE A 491 -6.84 -18.56 2.91
N ARG A 492 -7.43 -17.74 3.78
CA ARG A 492 -8.77 -17.18 3.60
C ARG A 492 -8.76 -16.10 2.52
N VAL A 493 -9.93 -15.69 2.09
CA VAL A 493 -10.08 -14.53 1.20
C VAL A 493 -10.45 -13.29 2.02
N PHE A 494 -10.07 -12.12 1.51
CA PHE A 494 -10.42 -10.82 2.07
C PHE A 494 -11.08 -9.97 0.99
N ASN A 495 -11.78 -8.90 1.40
CA ASN A 495 -12.36 -7.94 0.48
C ASN A 495 -11.38 -7.50 -0.63
N PRO A 496 -11.86 -7.40 -1.88
CA PRO A 496 -11.04 -6.90 -2.99
C PRO A 496 -10.43 -5.52 -2.70
N THR A 497 -9.16 -5.34 -3.06
CA THR A 497 -8.41 -4.09 -2.80
C THR A 497 -7.92 -3.46 -4.11
N PRO A 498 -7.57 -2.17 -4.15
CA PRO A 498 -6.93 -1.57 -5.35
C PRO A 498 -5.52 -2.12 -5.64
N SER A 499 -4.91 -2.84 -4.70
CA SER A 499 -3.57 -3.40 -4.84
C SER A 499 -3.62 -4.74 -5.55
N PRO A 500 -2.86 -4.96 -6.65
CA PRO A 500 -2.70 -6.27 -7.27
C PRO A 500 -1.72 -7.17 -6.48
N THR A 501 -1.17 -6.67 -5.38
CA THR A 501 -0.26 -7.40 -4.49
C THR A 501 -0.98 -7.80 -3.20
N ARG A 502 -0.81 -9.07 -2.79
CA ARG A 502 -1.23 -9.58 -1.48
C ARG A 502 -0.07 -10.29 -0.78
N THR A 503 0.10 -9.99 0.50
CA THR A 503 1.02 -10.68 1.41
C THR A 503 0.32 -11.84 2.13
N PHE A 504 1.04 -12.94 2.33
CA PHE A 504 0.58 -14.15 2.99
C PHE A 504 1.52 -14.54 4.15
N PRO A 505 1.03 -14.53 5.41
CA PRO A 505 -0.20 -13.92 5.89
C PRO A 505 -0.32 -12.42 5.59
N LYS A 506 -1.51 -11.85 5.79
CA LYS A 506 -1.74 -10.39 5.70
C LYS A 506 -0.63 -9.61 6.41
N LEU A 507 -0.11 -8.55 5.77
CA LEU A 507 1.03 -7.76 6.28
C LEU A 507 0.84 -7.30 7.74
N SER A 508 -0.36 -6.83 8.11
CA SER A 508 -0.67 -6.44 9.49
C SER A 508 -0.46 -7.55 10.52
N SER A 509 -0.66 -8.81 10.13
CA SER A 509 -0.43 -9.98 10.99
C SER A 509 1.06 -10.23 11.18
N LEU A 510 1.85 -10.12 10.12
CA LEU A 510 3.31 -10.20 10.17
C LEU A 510 3.91 -9.12 11.06
N LEU A 511 3.52 -7.86 10.87
CA LEU A 511 4.09 -6.74 11.63
C LEU A 511 3.77 -6.81 13.13
N ASN A 512 2.61 -7.34 13.48
CA ASN A 512 2.16 -7.55 14.86
C ASN A 512 2.58 -8.90 15.45
N ASN A 513 3.26 -9.77 14.68
CA ASN A 513 3.60 -11.14 15.08
C ASN A 513 2.39 -11.95 15.57
N THR A 514 1.25 -11.80 14.89
CA THR A 514 -0.01 -12.46 15.24
C THR A 514 -0.40 -13.45 14.16
N GLN A 515 -1.01 -14.56 14.57
CA GLN A 515 -1.63 -15.52 13.66
C GLN A 515 -3.13 -15.27 13.61
N VAL A 516 -3.67 -15.15 12.39
CA VAL A 516 -5.10 -15.04 12.14
C VAL A 516 -5.62 -16.40 11.67
N ILE A 517 -6.81 -16.80 12.11
CA ILE A 517 -7.42 -18.06 11.68
C ILE A 517 -7.60 -18.07 10.16
N GLY A 518 -7.20 -19.16 9.51
CA GLY A 518 -7.20 -19.27 8.05
C GLY A 518 -6.12 -18.44 7.36
N GLU A 519 -5.04 -18.04 8.04
CA GLU A 519 -3.85 -17.42 7.42
C GLU A 519 -2.59 -18.15 7.92
N ILE A 520 -2.36 -19.38 7.45
CA ILE A 520 -1.29 -20.24 7.97
C ILE A 520 -0.19 -20.43 6.95
N LEU A 521 1.04 -20.21 7.39
CA LEU A 521 2.22 -20.54 6.60
C LEU A 521 2.36 -22.06 6.46
N PRO A 522 2.62 -22.57 5.26
CA PRO A 522 2.72 -24.00 5.00
C PRO A 522 3.93 -24.58 5.72
N THR A 523 3.74 -25.56 6.61
CA THR A 523 4.81 -26.15 7.44
C THR A 523 5.45 -27.41 6.85
N TYR A 524 4.99 -27.83 5.66
CA TYR A 524 5.43 -29.03 4.95
C TYR A 524 5.34 -28.82 3.43
N ALA A 525 5.94 -29.75 2.68
CA ALA A 525 5.91 -29.71 1.22
C ALA A 525 4.49 -29.84 0.68
N ARG A 526 4.08 -28.91 -0.17
CA ARG A 526 2.77 -28.92 -0.81
C ARG A 526 2.74 -28.01 -2.03
N THR A 527 1.78 -28.27 -2.91
CA THR A 527 1.46 -27.35 -4.00
C THR A 527 0.59 -26.21 -3.48
N LEU A 528 0.83 -25.01 -3.97
CA LEU A 528 -0.04 -23.86 -3.75
C LEU A 528 -0.51 -23.35 -5.10
N THR A 529 -1.83 -23.27 -5.26
CA THR A 529 -2.49 -22.74 -6.44
C THR A 529 -3.25 -21.48 -6.04
N PHE A 530 -3.06 -20.40 -6.78
CA PHE A 530 -3.76 -19.13 -6.52
C PHE A 530 -4.34 -18.57 -7.80
N ARG A 531 -5.49 -17.92 -7.68
CA ARG A 531 -6.10 -17.11 -8.74
C ARG A 531 -6.08 -15.64 -8.33
N LEU A 532 -5.61 -14.78 -9.21
CA LEU A 532 -5.80 -13.34 -9.11
C LEU A 532 -7.09 -13.00 -9.85
N VAL A 533 -8.10 -12.55 -9.13
CA VAL A 533 -9.37 -12.08 -9.67
C VAL A 533 -9.34 -10.56 -9.75
N ALA A 534 -9.69 -9.98 -10.89
CA ALA A 534 -9.88 -8.54 -11.05
C ALA A 534 -11.34 -8.22 -11.32
N ARG A 535 -11.84 -7.14 -10.70
CA ARG A 535 -13.20 -6.64 -10.88
C ARG A 535 -13.15 -5.18 -11.27
N ASP A 536 -13.89 -4.80 -12.30
CA ASP A 536 -13.97 -3.40 -12.75
C ASP A 536 -14.94 -2.52 -11.94
N ASN A 537 -15.77 -3.16 -11.11
CA ASN A 537 -16.79 -2.51 -10.30
C ASN A 537 -17.70 -1.60 -11.12
N ARG A 538 -17.96 -1.97 -12.38
CA ARG A 538 -18.82 -1.21 -13.27
C ARG A 538 -20.29 -1.45 -12.93
N PRO A 539 -21.10 -0.39 -12.73
CA PRO A 539 -22.53 -0.54 -12.51
C PRO A 539 -23.23 -1.12 -13.75
N ALA A 540 -24.33 -1.84 -13.52
CA ALA A 540 -25.18 -2.41 -14.56
C ALA A 540 -24.54 -3.50 -15.43
N GLY A 541 -23.63 -4.29 -14.84
CA GLY A 541 -22.95 -5.42 -15.48
C GLY A 541 -21.44 -5.34 -15.27
N GLY A 542 -21.01 -5.66 -14.05
CA GLY A 542 -19.61 -5.66 -13.68
C GLY A 542 -18.83 -6.71 -14.45
N GLY A 543 -17.62 -6.34 -14.84
CA GLY A 543 -16.65 -7.20 -15.50
C GLY A 543 -15.73 -7.85 -14.48
N VAL A 544 -15.67 -9.17 -14.53
CA VAL A 544 -14.79 -10.01 -13.71
C VAL A 544 -14.05 -10.98 -14.60
N ASP A 545 -12.75 -11.07 -14.39
CA ASP A 545 -11.87 -12.06 -15.01
C ASP A 545 -10.76 -12.46 -14.02
N TYR A 546 -10.05 -13.54 -14.30
CA TYR A 546 -8.95 -13.99 -13.47
C TYR A 546 -7.83 -14.69 -14.23
N ALA A 547 -6.66 -14.72 -13.61
CA ALA A 547 -5.53 -15.54 -14.05
C ALA A 547 -5.01 -16.41 -12.89
N GLN A 548 -4.51 -17.61 -13.22
CA GLN A 548 -4.08 -18.60 -12.24
C GLN A 548 -2.56 -18.80 -12.28
N MET A 549 -1.95 -18.94 -11.11
CA MET A 549 -0.57 -19.42 -10.97
C MET A 549 -0.50 -20.56 -9.97
N GLN A 550 0.54 -21.38 -10.10
CA GLN A 550 0.83 -22.49 -9.21
C GLN A 550 2.32 -22.54 -8.92
N PHE A 551 2.70 -22.84 -7.68
CA PHE A 551 4.08 -23.03 -7.26
C PHE A 551 4.14 -24.07 -6.12
N GLN A 552 5.34 -24.44 -5.71
CA GLN A 552 5.54 -25.48 -4.70
C GLN A 552 6.14 -24.90 -3.41
N VAL A 553 5.77 -25.48 -2.28
CA VAL A 553 6.46 -25.33 -1.01
C VAL A 553 7.44 -26.49 -0.91
N ASP A 554 8.72 -26.19 -0.71
CA ASP A 554 9.72 -27.20 -0.42
C ASP A 554 9.73 -27.57 1.07
N GLY A 555 9.78 -28.86 1.37
CA GLY A 555 9.74 -29.38 2.74
C GLY A 555 11.11 -29.39 3.44
N ASN A 556 12.20 -29.24 2.68
CA ASN A 556 13.58 -29.37 3.16
C ASN A 556 14.32 -28.03 3.34
N SER A 557 13.74 -26.94 2.85
CA SER A 557 14.16 -25.57 3.10
C SER A 557 13.18 -24.83 4.00
N GLY A 558 13.66 -23.76 4.64
CA GLY A 558 12.91 -22.93 5.55
C GLY A 558 12.92 -23.38 7.02
N PRO A 559 12.48 -22.52 7.95
CA PRO A 559 11.98 -21.17 7.68
C PRO A 559 13.11 -20.19 7.32
N PHE A 560 12.89 -19.34 6.32
CA PHE A 560 13.78 -18.22 6.03
C PHE A 560 13.41 -17.07 6.97
N VAL A 561 14.36 -16.63 7.80
CA VAL A 561 14.08 -15.72 8.93
C VAL A 561 15.15 -14.66 9.06
N VAL A 562 14.78 -13.38 9.10
CA VAL A 562 15.66 -12.29 9.53
C VAL A 562 16.01 -12.53 10.99
N THR A 563 17.29 -12.61 11.32
CA THR A 563 17.77 -12.86 12.68
C THR A 563 18.24 -11.59 13.39
N SER A 564 18.75 -10.60 12.65
CA SER A 564 19.14 -9.29 13.19
C SER A 564 18.87 -8.16 12.18
N PRO A 565 18.25 -7.04 12.60
CA PRO A 565 17.77 -6.74 13.96
C PRO A 565 16.48 -7.50 14.29
N ASN A 566 16.30 -7.87 15.56
CA ASN A 566 15.07 -8.47 16.09
C ASN A 566 14.75 -8.07 17.53
N THR A 567 15.50 -7.09 18.04
CA THR A 567 15.33 -6.51 19.36
C THR A 567 15.28 -4.99 19.19
N ASN A 568 14.81 -4.27 20.21
CA ASN A 568 14.80 -2.81 20.20
C ASN A 568 16.24 -2.27 20.41
N VAL A 569 17.06 -2.37 19.38
CA VAL A 569 18.42 -1.80 19.32
C VAL A 569 18.36 -0.36 18.82
N SER A 570 19.35 0.44 19.20
CA SER A 570 19.56 1.79 18.67
C SER A 570 20.82 1.82 17.81
N TRP A 571 20.70 2.31 16.58
CA TRP A 571 21.81 2.46 15.64
C TRP A 571 21.89 3.90 15.11
N PRO A 572 23.07 4.52 15.07
CA PRO A 572 23.23 5.84 14.46
C PRO A 572 22.91 5.85 12.97
N GLY A 573 22.34 6.93 12.44
CA GLY A 573 22.27 7.19 11.00
C GLY A 573 23.65 7.16 10.36
N LEU A 574 23.73 6.79 9.07
CA LEU A 574 24.97 6.67 8.28
C LEU A 574 25.99 5.64 8.79
N SER A 575 25.67 4.93 9.88
CA SER A 575 26.45 3.81 10.37
C SER A 575 26.26 2.57 9.48
N THR A 576 27.31 1.75 9.38
CA THR A 576 27.23 0.44 8.74
C THR A 576 26.79 -0.58 9.76
N GLN A 577 25.71 -1.30 9.46
CA GLN A 577 25.13 -2.33 10.31
C GLN A 577 25.11 -3.66 9.59
N ASN A 578 25.37 -4.73 10.33
CA ASN A 578 25.33 -6.07 9.77
C ASN A 578 23.94 -6.67 9.93
N ILE A 579 23.25 -6.86 8.81
CA ILE A 579 21.95 -7.51 8.76
C ILE A 579 22.18 -9.01 8.59
N THR A 580 21.51 -9.83 9.40
CA THR A 580 21.66 -11.28 9.33
C THR A 580 20.32 -11.98 9.17
N TRP A 581 20.33 -13.12 8.49
CA TRP A 581 19.18 -13.99 8.29
C TRP A 581 19.59 -15.45 8.23
N ASP A 582 18.68 -16.36 8.55
CA ASP A 582 18.83 -17.78 8.31
C ASP A 582 18.54 -18.10 6.83
N VAL A 583 19.58 -18.51 6.10
CA VAL A 583 19.45 -18.93 4.69
C VAL A 583 18.54 -20.15 4.56
N ALA A 584 18.51 -21.04 5.57
CA ALA A 584 17.62 -22.20 5.65
C ALA A 584 17.51 -23.03 4.35
N ASN A 585 18.64 -23.34 3.72
CA ASN A 585 18.75 -24.07 2.45
C ASN A 585 18.05 -23.42 1.23
N THR A 586 17.57 -22.18 1.33
CA THR A 586 16.85 -21.51 0.24
C THR A 586 17.73 -21.20 -0.98
N ASN A 587 19.04 -21.11 -0.78
CA ASN A 587 20.03 -20.95 -1.85
C ASN A 587 20.31 -22.26 -2.62
N LEU A 588 19.83 -23.40 -2.14
CA LEU A 588 19.99 -24.70 -2.79
C LEU A 588 18.75 -25.09 -3.59
N ALA A 589 18.90 -26.08 -4.48
CA ALA A 589 17.77 -26.66 -5.18
C ALA A 589 16.79 -27.34 -4.19
N PRO A 590 15.47 -27.20 -4.39
CA PRO A 590 14.82 -26.65 -5.59
C PRO A 590 14.48 -25.15 -5.52
N VAL A 591 14.66 -24.47 -4.38
CA VAL A 591 14.33 -23.04 -4.21
C VAL A 591 15.25 -22.13 -5.04
N ASN A 592 16.56 -22.45 -5.08
CA ASN A 592 17.57 -21.79 -5.93
C ASN A 592 17.61 -20.24 -5.79
N CYS A 593 17.36 -19.71 -4.59
CA CYS A 593 17.46 -18.28 -4.32
C CYS A 593 18.92 -17.87 -4.11
N ALA A 594 19.60 -17.47 -5.19
CA ALA A 594 21.02 -17.09 -5.14
C ALA A 594 21.26 -15.73 -4.47
N TYR A 595 20.29 -14.81 -4.53
CA TYR A 595 20.44 -13.44 -4.09
C TYR A 595 19.21 -12.95 -3.34
N VAL A 596 19.42 -12.04 -2.39
CA VAL A 596 18.37 -11.35 -1.64
C VAL A 596 18.53 -9.83 -1.77
N LYS A 597 17.44 -9.13 -1.51
CA LYS A 597 17.34 -7.68 -1.43
C LYS A 597 17.06 -7.30 0.03
N ILE A 598 17.76 -6.29 0.53
CA ILE A 598 17.59 -5.77 1.89
C ILE A 598 16.93 -4.40 1.82
N LEU A 599 15.79 -4.29 2.51
CA LEU A 599 14.92 -3.13 2.50
C LEU A 599 14.73 -2.59 3.92
N LEU A 600 14.65 -1.27 4.04
CA LEU A 600 14.38 -0.59 5.29
C LEU A 600 13.04 0.15 5.24
N SER A 601 12.26 -0.08 6.28
CA SER A 601 11.07 0.67 6.65
C SER A 601 11.41 1.66 7.76
N VAL A 602 10.74 2.81 7.76
CA VAL A 602 10.79 3.81 8.86
C VAL A 602 9.43 4.09 9.49
N ASP A 603 8.39 3.34 9.09
CA ASP A 603 6.98 3.52 9.48
C ASP A 603 6.36 2.27 10.14
N GLY A 604 7.18 1.44 10.80
CA GLY A 604 6.73 0.21 11.47
C GLY A 604 6.54 -1.00 10.55
N GLY A 605 7.01 -0.93 9.30
CA GLY A 605 6.98 -2.00 8.31
C GLY A 605 5.82 -1.88 7.32
N GLN A 606 5.13 -0.75 7.30
CA GLN A 606 4.00 -0.50 6.41
C GLN A 606 4.50 -0.24 4.99
N THR A 607 5.61 0.48 4.84
CA THR A 607 6.28 0.73 3.56
C THR A 607 7.78 0.50 3.66
N TYR A 608 8.44 0.24 2.52
CA TYR A 608 9.87 -0.04 2.45
C TYR A 608 10.55 0.85 1.40
N PRO A 609 10.63 2.18 1.62
CA PRO A 609 11.12 3.11 0.62
C PRO A 609 12.65 3.07 0.42
N PHE A 610 13.41 2.55 1.38
CA PHE A 610 14.87 2.51 1.33
C PHE A 610 15.38 1.15 0.90
N VAL A 611 16.15 1.10 -0.19
CA VAL A 611 16.89 -0.10 -0.62
C VAL A 611 18.29 -0.02 -0.05
N LEU A 612 18.61 -0.85 0.93
CA LEU A 612 19.92 -0.88 1.56
C LEU A 612 20.91 -1.74 0.77
N ALA A 613 20.43 -2.86 0.23
CA ALA A 613 21.16 -3.68 -0.73
C ALA A 613 20.17 -4.19 -1.80
N ALA A 614 20.39 -3.84 -3.07
CA ALA A 614 19.48 -4.25 -4.15
C ALA A 614 19.66 -5.72 -4.54
N ASN A 615 20.86 -6.26 -4.35
CA ASN A 615 21.26 -7.60 -4.74
C ASN A 615 22.53 -8.00 -3.96
N THR A 616 22.39 -8.86 -2.95
CA THR A 616 23.50 -9.46 -2.19
C THR A 616 23.35 -10.98 -2.16
N PRO A 617 24.44 -11.78 -2.14
CA PRO A 617 24.35 -13.22 -2.02
C PRO A 617 23.45 -13.67 -0.86
N ASN A 618 22.69 -14.74 -1.09
CA ASN A 618 21.90 -15.36 -0.03
C ASN A 618 22.78 -16.30 0.83
N ASP A 619 23.70 -15.70 1.61
CA ASP A 619 24.69 -16.40 2.44
C ASP A 619 24.54 -16.14 3.95
N GLY A 620 23.57 -15.31 4.34
CA GLY A 620 23.11 -15.13 5.72
C GLY A 620 23.56 -13.83 6.39
N SER A 621 24.36 -13.00 5.73
CA SER A 621 24.86 -11.75 6.30
C SER A 621 25.20 -10.72 5.23
N GLU A 622 24.85 -9.46 5.46
CA GLU A 622 25.30 -8.34 4.62
C GLU A 622 25.51 -7.09 5.47
N ALA A 623 26.65 -6.41 5.26
CA ALA A 623 26.93 -5.12 5.88
C ALA A 623 26.31 -4.00 5.02
N VAL A 624 25.35 -3.27 5.59
CA VAL A 624 24.63 -2.20 4.88
C VAL A 624 24.77 -0.87 5.61
N GLN A 625 24.84 0.23 4.85
CA GLN A 625 24.81 1.57 5.42
C GLN A 625 23.36 2.03 5.64
N LEU A 626 23.04 2.49 6.84
CA LEU A 626 21.73 3.08 7.13
C LEU A 626 21.63 4.52 6.58
N PRO A 627 20.44 4.97 6.14
CA PRO A 627 20.23 6.38 5.82
C PRO A 627 20.26 7.24 7.10
N ASP A 628 20.57 8.53 6.95
CA ASP A 628 20.37 9.51 8.03
C ASP A 628 18.89 9.88 8.16
N ASN A 629 18.08 8.94 8.65
CA ASN A 629 16.65 9.13 8.83
C ASN A 629 16.21 8.65 10.22
N PRO A 630 16.25 9.53 11.23
CA PRO A 630 15.91 9.16 12.59
C PRO A 630 14.47 8.68 12.71
N THR A 631 14.26 7.52 13.33
CA THR A 631 12.94 6.92 13.59
C THR A 631 13.03 5.92 14.73
N THR A 632 11.94 5.70 15.45
CA THR A 632 11.82 4.65 16.49
C THR A 632 11.04 3.43 16.00
N THR A 633 10.64 3.41 14.73
CA THR A 633 9.78 2.37 14.15
C THR A 633 10.43 1.68 12.95
N ALA A 634 11.77 1.62 12.93
CA ALA A 634 12.48 1.00 11.82
C ALA A 634 12.26 -0.52 11.79
N ARG A 635 12.11 -1.08 10.58
CA ARG A 635 11.99 -2.53 10.32
C ARG A 635 12.82 -2.92 9.12
N ILE A 636 13.47 -4.09 9.18
CA ILE A 636 14.19 -4.65 8.04
C ILE A 636 13.33 -5.71 7.37
N LYS A 637 13.34 -5.73 6.05
CA LYS A 637 12.83 -6.83 5.24
C LYS A 637 13.96 -7.38 4.39
N VAL A 638 14.11 -8.71 4.42
CA VAL A 638 14.99 -9.44 3.51
C VAL A 638 14.11 -10.21 2.55
N GLU A 639 14.17 -9.87 1.27
CA GLU A 639 13.28 -10.35 0.21
C GLU A 639 14.09 -11.12 -0.84
N ALA A 640 13.58 -12.26 -1.30
CA ALA A 640 14.23 -13.03 -2.35
C ALA A 640 14.26 -12.29 -3.69
N VAL A 641 15.37 -12.35 -4.42
CA VAL A 641 15.43 -11.85 -5.80
C VAL A 641 15.05 -12.96 -6.77
N GLY A 642 14.02 -12.73 -7.59
CA GLY A 642 13.52 -13.71 -8.56
C GLY A 642 12.62 -14.79 -7.95
N ASN A 643 12.18 -14.61 -6.71
CA ASN A 643 11.21 -15.47 -6.02
C ASN A 643 10.25 -14.58 -5.20
N VAL A 644 9.25 -15.16 -4.53
CA VAL A 644 8.15 -14.41 -3.88
C VAL A 644 8.22 -14.39 -2.35
N PHE A 645 9.15 -15.15 -1.76
CA PHE A 645 9.28 -15.26 -0.31
C PHE A 645 10.15 -14.14 0.27
N PHE A 646 9.89 -13.80 1.53
CA PHE A 646 10.66 -12.80 2.27
C PHE A 646 10.47 -13.05 3.77
N ASP A 647 11.22 -12.33 4.60
CA ASP A 647 10.92 -12.17 6.02
C ASP A 647 11.13 -10.73 6.50
N ILE A 648 10.47 -10.37 7.61
CA ILE A 648 10.52 -9.03 8.23
C ILE A 648 10.99 -9.19 9.67
N SER A 649 11.88 -8.30 10.13
CA SER A 649 12.26 -8.26 11.55
C SER A 649 11.03 -8.21 12.46
N ASN A 650 11.05 -8.89 13.60
CA ASN A 650 9.87 -9.03 14.47
C ASN A 650 9.62 -7.79 15.35
N VAL A 651 10.63 -6.96 15.57
CA VAL A 651 10.59 -5.84 16.52
C VAL A 651 11.08 -4.56 15.83
N ASN A 652 10.46 -3.44 16.19
CA ASN A 652 10.94 -2.11 15.80
C ASN A 652 12.30 -1.83 16.45
N PHE A 653 13.23 -1.29 15.67
CA PHE A 653 14.49 -0.75 16.18
C PHE A 653 14.55 0.77 15.95
N THR A 654 15.51 1.43 16.60
CA THR A 654 15.68 2.88 16.53
C THR A 654 16.86 3.22 15.62
N ILE A 655 16.63 4.13 14.67
CA ILE A 655 17.68 4.86 13.97
C ILE A 655 17.80 6.23 14.64
N GLU A 656 18.97 6.53 15.17
CA GLU A 656 19.30 7.82 15.77
C GLU A 656 19.90 8.76 14.72
N ASN A 657 20.11 10.03 15.07
CA ASN A 657 20.90 10.91 14.22
C ASN A 657 22.30 10.31 14.02
N ALA A 658 22.89 10.53 12.84
CA ALA A 658 24.31 10.27 12.63
C ALA A 658 25.16 10.92 13.74
N ILE A 659 26.09 10.17 14.31
CA ILE A 659 27.03 10.71 15.31
C ILE A 659 28.02 11.61 14.55
N PRO A 660 28.14 12.92 14.87
CA PRO A 660 29.10 13.80 14.20
C PRO A 660 30.54 13.33 14.43
N VAL A 661 31.46 13.66 13.52
CA VAL A 661 32.90 13.44 13.75
C VAL A 661 33.32 14.03 15.10
N GLU A 662 33.81 13.18 16.00
CA GLU A 662 34.28 13.58 17.33
C GLU A 662 35.80 13.67 17.33
N LEU A 663 36.31 14.89 17.49
CA LEU A 663 37.75 15.16 17.53
C LEU A 663 38.29 14.85 18.92
N ALA A 664 39.13 13.83 19.05
CA ALA A 664 39.79 13.48 20.31
C ALA A 664 40.97 14.42 20.62
N SER A 665 41.73 14.79 19.60
CA SER A 665 42.82 15.76 19.73
C SER A 665 43.13 16.45 18.41
N PHE A 666 43.65 17.67 18.49
CA PHE A 666 44.29 18.37 17.38
C PHE A 666 45.43 19.20 17.97
N THR A 667 46.64 19.01 17.46
CA THR A 667 47.85 19.68 17.93
C THR A 667 48.68 20.17 16.75
N ALA A 668 49.47 21.22 17.01
CA ALA A 668 50.46 21.75 16.10
C ALA A 668 51.82 21.77 16.80
N GLU A 669 52.84 21.21 16.17
CA GLU A 669 54.19 21.15 16.71
C GLU A 669 55.19 21.75 15.70
N VAL A 670 56.08 22.62 16.18
CA VAL A 670 57.17 23.17 15.37
C VAL A 670 58.26 22.12 15.23
N THR A 671 58.62 21.80 14.00
CA THR A 671 59.71 20.89 13.62
C THR A 671 60.77 21.63 12.80
N ASP A 672 61.92 21.00 12.57
CA ASP A 672 62.98 21.58 11.72
C ASP A 672 62.53 21.85 10.27
N ASN A 673 61.44 21.19 9.81
CA ASN A 673 60.94 21.27 8.44
C ASN A 673 59.60 22.04 8.31
N GLY A 674 59.13 22.70 9.37
CA GLY A 674 57.85 23.42 9.39
C GLY A 674 56.95 23.03 10.56
N VAL A 675 55.64 23.29 10.45
CA VAL A 675 54.65 22.93 11.48
C VAL A 675 54.00 21.60 11.12
N LEU A 676 54.17 20.61 12.00
CA LEU A 676 53.48 19.33 11.91
C LEU A 676 52.15 19.41 12.68
N LEU A 677 51.06 19.26 11.95
CA LEU A 677 49.72 19.12 12.49
C LEU A 677 49.43 17.65 12.70
N ASN A 678 48.94 17.28 13.89
CA ASN A 678 48.46 15.94 14.19
C ASN A 678 47.06 16.02 14.77
N TRP A 679 46.16 15.15 14.32
CA TRP A 679 44.84 15.02 14.94
C TRP A 679 44.39 13.57 15.02
N ILE A 680 43.53 13.33 16.00
CA ILE A 680 42.90 12.04 16.25
C ILE A 680 41.40 12.25 16.25
N THR A 681 40.69 11.51 15.41
CA THR A 681 39.24 11.36 15.52
C THR A 681 38.95 10.16 16.43
N ALA A 682 38.01 10.31 17.37
CA ALA A 682 37.51 9.17 18.15
C ALA A 682 36.54 8.34 17.30
N THR A 683 35.68 9.03 16.55
CA THR A 683 34.74 8.45 15.59
C THR A 683 34.64 9.37 14.37
N GLU A 684 34.35 8.78 13.21
CA GLU A 684 34.02 9.47 11.98
C GLU A 684 32.72 8.91 11.43
N THR A 685 31.89 9.78 10.87
CA THR A 685 30.66 9.37 10.19
C THR A 685 30.58 10.12 8.88
N ASN A 686 30.44 9.38 7.77
CA ASN A 686 30.32 9.93 6.42
C ASN A 686 31.43 10.89 5.99
N ASN A 687 32.59 10.83 6.66
CA ASN A 687 33.64 11.84 6.53
C ASN A 687 34.44 11.65 5.23
N ALA A 688 34.28 12.58 4.30
CA ALA A 688 35.10 12.63 3.08
C ALA A 688 36.53 13.11 3.38
N GLY A 689 36.70 13.99 4.38
CA GLY A 689 38.02 14.38 4.88
C GLY A 689 38.07 15.75 5.52
N PHE A 690 39.28 16.26 5.66
CA PHE A 690 39.59 17.48 6.39
C PHE A 690 40.33 18.46 5.49
N SER A 691 39.74 19.63 5.27
CA SER A 691 40.49 20.80 4.80
C SER A 691 41.29 21.37 5.98
N ILE A 692 42.59 21.49 5.78
CA ILE A 692 43.52 22.13 6.69
C ILE A 692 43.60 23.59 6.29
N GLU A 693 43.20 24.48 7.19
CA GLU A 693 43.23 25.91 6.95
C GLU A 693 44.17 26.62 7.92
N ARG A 694 44.90 27.61 7.41
CA ARG A 694 45.87 28.43 8.15
C ARG A 694 45.52 29.91 8.08
N GLY A 695 45.65 30.59 9.21
CA GLY A 695 45.51 32.04 9.36
C GLY A 695 46.72 32.66 10.05
N SER A 696 46.96 33.94 9.77
CA SER A 696 47.88 34.79 10.55
C SER A 696 47.22 35.39 11.80
N ASP A 697 45.90 35.21 11.92
CA ASP A 697 45.08 35.56 13.08
C ASP A 697 44.04 34.45 13.29
N SER A 698 43.22 34.58 14.34
CA SER A 698 42.21 33.57 14.71
C SER A 698 40.89 33.69 13.94
N GLU A 699 40.78 34.56 12.93
CA GLU A 699 39.53 34.85 12.22
C GLU A 699 39.63 34.56 10.71
N ASN A 700 40.75 34.90 10.09
CA ASN A 700 40.99 34.83 8.64
C ASN A 700 41.85 33.62 8.30
N PHE A 701 41.22 32.59 7.73
CA PHE A 701 41.88 31.35 7.35
C PHE A 701 41.85 31.14 5.84
N SER A 702 42.89 30.49 5.32
CA SER A 702 43.01 30.04 3.93
C SER A 702 43.32 28.55 3.92
N GLU A 703 42.70 27.79 3.02
CA GLU A 703 42.98 26.36 2.85
C GLU A 703 44.39 26.17 2.31
N ILE A 704 45.17 25.32 2.99
CA ILE A 704 46.56 25.00 2.63
C ILE A 704 46.74 23.53 2.21
N GLY A 705 45.75 22.68 2.45
CA GLY A 705 45.76 21.28 2.05
C GLY A 705 44.49 20.53 2.44
N PHE A 706 44.33 19.32 1.91
CA PHE A 706 43.22 18.42 2.22
C PHE A 706 43.75 17.02 2.51
N VAL A 707 43.22 16.38 3.57
CA VAL A 707 43.53 14.99 3.92
C VAL A 707 42.24 14.18 3.91
N GLY A 708 42.19 13.14 3.09
CA GLY A 708 41.02 12.26 2.97
C GLY A 708 40.73 11.51 4.27
N GLY A 709 39.45 11.49 4.65
CA GLY A 709 38.96 10.77 5.83
C GLY A 709 38.83 9.27 5.61
N LYS A 710 38.34 8.56 6.63
CA LYS A 710 38.05 7.11 6.55
C LYS A 710 36.58 6.80 6.27
N GLY A 711 35.75 7.81 5.98
CA GLY A 711 34.31 7.64 5.81
C GLY A 711 33.62 7.47 7.16
N THR A 712 33.05 6.29 7.41
CA THR A 712 32.44 5.97 8.70
C THR A 712 33.30 4.95 9.46
N THR A 713 33.85 5.34 10.61
CA THR A 713 34.62 4.46 11.50
C THR A 713 34.37 4.81 12.95
N THR A 714 34.23 3.81 13.81
CA THR A 714 34.20 3.98 15.27
C THR A 714 35.57 3.75 15.92
N GLU A 715 36.57 3.35 15.14
CA GLU A 715 37.94 3.19 15.60
C GLU A 715 38.70 4.51 15.52
N PRO A 716 39.52 4.85 16.54
CA PRO A 716 40.31 6.06 16.51
C PRO A 716 41.24 6.11 15.31
N THR A 717 41.22 7.21 14.56
CA THR A 717 42.07 7.39 13.39
C THR A 717 43.04 8.54 13.59
N VAL A 718 44.32 8.29 13.28
CA VAL A 718 45.40 9.26 13.41
C VAL A 718 45.73 9.84 12.04
N TYR A 719 45.83 11.16 11.97
CA TYR A 719 46.19 11.89 10.76
C TYR A 719 47.32 12.86 11.05
N SER A 720 48.06 13.20 9.99
CA SER A 720 49.08 14.24 10.05
C SER A 720 49.17 15.05 8.77
N TYR A 721 49.59 16.30 8.91
CA TYR A 721 49.86 17.21 7.79
C TYR A 721 51.05 18.11 8.13
N LEU A 722 52.02 18.22 7.22
CA LEU A 722 53.19 19.08 7.40
C LEU A 722 53.05 20.35 6.57
N ASP A 723 52.97 21.51 7.23
CA ASP A 723 53.11 22.81 6.58
C ASP A 723 54.58 23.26 6.60
N ASN A 724 55.23 23.17 5.45
CA ASN A 724 56.64 23.55 5.27
C ASN A 724 56.82 24.98 4.69
N SER A 725 55.74 25.75 4.56
CA SER A 725 55.75 27.08 3.93
C SER A 725 55.80 28.23 4.95
N VAL A 726 55.99 27.91 6.22
CA VAL A 726 55.92 28.85 7.33
C VAL A 726 57.28 29.34 7.79
N HIS A 727 57.32 30.60 8.21
CA HIS A 727 58.50 31.30 8.73
C HIS A 727 58.28 31.67 10.19
N SER A 728 59.25 32.31 10.85
CA SER A 728 59.07 32.81 12.22
C SER A 728 57.83 33.70 12.33
N GLY A 729 56.99 33.43 13.32
CA GLY A 729 55.71 34.12 13.51
C GLY A 729 54.67 33.23 14.19
N THR A 730 53.54 33.83 14.53
CA THR A 730 52.39 33.14 15.10
C THR A 730 51.45 32.71 13.97
N TYR A 731 51.02 31.45 13.99
CA TYR A 731 50.04 30.91 13.07
C TYR A 731 48.90 30.23 13.81
N TYR A 732 47.71 30.32 13.25
CA TYR A 732 46.52 29.61 13.69
C TYR A 732 46.16 28.57 12.64
N TYR A 733 45.88 27.34 13.07
CA TYR A 733 45.43 26.26 12.21
C TYR A 733 44.07 25.79 12.65
N ARG A 734 43.20 25.45 11.70
CA ARG A 734 41.92 24.82 11.99
C ARG A 734 41.61 23.70 11.00
N LEU A 735 40.77 22.77 11.44
CA LEU A 735 40.24 21.71 10.60
C LEU A 735 38.80 22.02 10.23
N LYS A 736 38.51 21.97 8.93
CA LYS A 736 37.16 21.95 8.39
C LYS A 736 36.87 20.54 7.87
N GLN A 737 36.04 19.83 8.60
CA GLN A 737 35.56 18.50 8.25
C GLN A 737 34.48 18.62 7.18
N THR A 738 34.52 17.75 6.16
CA THR A 738 33.54 17.70 5.07
C THR A 738 33.06 16.26 4.88
N ASP A 739 31.74 16.08 4.80
CA ASP A 739 31.09 14.79 4.55
C ASP A 739 30.93 14.49 3.06
N TYR A 740 30.66 13.24 2.69
CA TYR A 740 30.43 12.85 1.29
C TYR A 740 29.17 13.50 0.67
N ASP A 741 28.24 13.98 1.48
CA ASP A 741 27.07 14.75 1.03
C ASP A 741 27.36 16.25 0.84
N GLY A 742 28.58 16.69 1.13
CA GLY A 742 29.04 18.07 1.00
C GLY A 742 28.75 18.96 2.20
N THR A 743 28.11 18.45 3.26
CA THR A 743 27.99 19.19 4.53
C THR A 743 29.37 19.36 5.18
N SER A 744 29.57 20.46 5.91
CA SER A 744 30.88 20.74 6.53
C SER A 744 30.77 21.40 7.89
N LYS A 745 31.74 21.09 8.76
CA LYS A 745 31.81 21.57 10.14
C LYS A 745 33.25 21.95 10.51
N TYR A 746 33.42 23.09 11.17
CA TYR A 746 34.70 23.46 11.77
C TYR A 746 34.85 22.76 13.12
N LEU A 747 36.00 22.12 13.35
CA LEU A 747 36.23 21.32 14.56
C LEU A 747 36.88 22.14 15.68
N ASN A 748 38.16 22.48 15.52
CA ASN A 748 38.93 23.20 16.53
C ASN A 748 40.05 24.05 15.90
N VAL A 749 40.54 25.05 16.64
CA VAL A 749 41.64 25.94 16.26
C VAL A 749 42.82 25.73 17.21
N VAL A 750 44.02 25.56 16.67
CA VAL A 750 45.28 25.50 17.44
C VAL A 750 46.21 26.62 17.03
N GLN A 751 46.89 27.21 18.01
CA GLN A 751 47.91 28.23 17.78
C GLN A 751 49.30 27.59 17.89
N VAL A 752 50.23 28.05 17.06
CA VAL A 752 51.64 27.72 17.18
C VAL A 752 52.50 28.96 16.94
N ASP A 753 53.51 29.13 17.78
CA ASP A 753 54.49 30.19 17.66
C ASP A 753 55.80 29.61 17.15
N ILE A 754 56.18 29.98 15.93
CA ILE A 754 57.46 29.61 15.35
C ILE A 754 58.47 30.64 15.84
N GLY A 755 59.25 30.23 16.84
CA GLY A 755 60.30 31.05 17.43
C GLY A 755 61.37 31.46 16.41
N LEU A 756 62.09 32.53 16.72
CA LEU A 756 63.26 32.93 15.96
C LEU A 756 64.33 31.83 15.99
N PRO A 757 65.13 31.66 14.92
CA PRO A 757 66.28 30.77 14.92
C PRO A 757 67.20 31.10 16.11
N LYS A 758 67.83 30.08 16.72
CA LYS A 758 68.72 30.29 17.89
C LYS A 758 70.16 30.60 17.51
N TYR A 759 70.55 30.22 16.30
CA TYR A 759 71.91 30.35 15.79
C TYR A 759 71.87 30.91 14.39
N PHE A 760 72.97 31.52 13.97
CA PHE A 760 73.16 31.83 12.57
C PHE A 760 73.53 30.56 11.81
N SER A 761 73.00 30.39 10.61
CA SER A 761 73.48 29.37 9.67
C SER A 761 73.41 29.90 8.23
N LEU A 762 74.38 29.49 7.41
CA LEU A 762 74.28 29.60 5.95
C LEU A 762 74.04 28.20 5.39
N GLU A 763 72.90 27.99 4.72
CA GLU A 763 72.55 26.70 4.16
C GLU A 763 73.29 26.43 2.86
N GLN A 764 73.44 25.13 2.54
CA GLN A 764 73.94 24.71 1.24
C GLN A 764 72.96 25.14 0.15
N ASN A 765 73.44 25.83 -0.88
CA ASN A 765 72.61 26.29 -1.98
C ASN A 765 71.98 25.08 -2.69
N TYR A 766 70.72 25.21 -3.11
CA TYR A 766 70.01 24.15 -3.82
C TYR A 766 69.31 24.69 -5.08
N PRO A 767 69.47 24.04 -6.24
CA PRO A 767 70.35 22.89 -6.51
C PRO A 767 71.86 23.23 -6.40
N ASN A 768 72.73 22.23 -6.19
CA ASN A 768 74.19 22.35 -6.30
C ASN A 768 74.79 21.00 -6.79
N PRO A 769 75.37 20.89 -8.01
CA PRO A 769 75.63 21.96 -8.98
C PRO A 769 74.36 22.64 -9.52
N PHE A 770 74.46 23.88 -9.99
CA PHE A 770 73.32 24.66 -10.51
C PHE A 770 73.60 25.28 -11.89
N ASN A 771 72.53 25.55 -12.64
CA ASN A 771 72.52 26.30 -13.91
C ASN A 771 71.08 26.68 -14.32
N PRO A 772 70.77 27.94 -14.66
CA PRO A 772 71.55 29.14 -14.35
C PRO A 772 71.33 29.62 -12.90
N GLY A 773 70.33 29.08 -12.18
CA GLY A 773 69.91 29.58 -10.87
C GLY A 773 69.94 28.55 -9.74
N THR A 774 70.13 29.05 -8.52
CA THR A 774 70.10 28.31 -7.25
C THR A 774 69.49 29.17 -6.16
N THR A 775 68.84 28.55 -5.18
CA THR A 775 68.41 29.24 -3.96
C THR A 775 69.52 29.19 -2.92
N ILE A 776 69.77 30.31 -2.25
CA ILE A 776 70.66 30.42 -1.09
C ILE A 776 69.80 30.78 0.11
N SER A 777 69.82 29.95 1.16
CA SER A 777 69.04 30.16 2.39
C SER A 777 69.97 30.39 3.58
N TRP A 778 69.53 31.19 4.55
CA TRP A 778 70.26 31.43 5.79
C TRP A 778 69.32 31.69 6.95
N GLN A 779 69.84 31.49 8.16
CA GLN A 779 69.15 31.76 9.42
C GLN A 779 69.86 32.89 10.17
N SER A 780 69.10 33.79 10.77
CA SER A 780 69.63 34.87 11.62
C SER A 780 68.83 34.97 12.92
N PRO A 781 69.44 34.74 14.11
CA PRO A 781 68.76 34.84 15.40
C PRO A 781 68.49 36.30 15.83
N VAL A 782 69.07 37.28 15.15
CA VAL A 782 68.92 38.71 15.42
C VAL A 782 68.77 39.49 14.12
N SER A 783 68.10 40.64 14.16
CA SER A 783 68.01 41.56 13.04
C SER A 783 69.35 42.28 12.84
N GLY A 784 69.74 42.51 11.59
CA GLY A 784 71.00 43.19 11.28
C GLY A 784 71.29 43.34 9.80
N ASN A 785 72.44 43.95 9.50
CA ASN A 785 72.88 44.07 8.12
C ASN A 785 73.51 42.76 7.66
N ILE A 786 72.89 42.16 6.65
CA ILE A 786 73.30 40.90 6.04
C ILE A 786 73.92 41.21 4.68
N THR A 787 75.10 40.64 4.44
CA THR A 787 75.73 40.65 3.13
C THR A 787 76.06 39.22 2.72
N ILE A 788 75.63 38.79 1.53
CA ILE A 788 76.09 37.54 0.90
C ILE A 788 76.89 37.91 -0.32
N LYS A 789 78.15 37.47 -0.37
CA LYS A 789 79.07 37.75 -1.48
C LYS A 789 79.57 36.47 -2.12
N LEU A 790 79.78 36.51 -3.43
CA LEU A 790 80.34 35.43 -4.23
C LEU A 790 81.83 35.66 -4.45
N PHE A 791 82.63 34.60 -4.34
CA PHE A 791 84.08 34.60 -4.51
C PHE A 791 84.53 33.48 -5.45
N ASP A 792 85.61 33.71 -6.19
CA ASP A 792 86.30 32.66 -6.92
C ASP A 792 87.23 31.82 -6.02
N VAL A 793 87.87 30.80 -6.60
CA VAL A 793 88.81 29.91 -5.88
C VAL A 793 90.07 30.61 -5.38
N LEU A 794 90.37 31.82 -5.85
CA LEU A 794 91.50 32.64 -5.39
C LEU A 794 91.08 33.62 -4.28
N GLY A 795 89.80 33.63 -3.89
CA GLY A 795 89.25 34.53 -2.89
C GLY A 795 88.95 35.94 -3.42
N LYS A 796 88.93 36.14 -4.74
CA LYS A 796 88.53 37.42 -5.33
C LYS A 796 87.00 37.53 -5.30
N GLU A 797 86.50 38.64 -4.76
CA GLU A 797 85.08 38.97 -4.79
C GLU A 797 84.61 39.15 -6.23
N ILE A 798 83.57 38.39 -6.61
CA ILE A 798 82.95 38.40 -7.93
C ILE A 798 81.76 39.34 -7.95
N GLU A 799 80.83 39.18 -7.01
CA GLU A 799 79.66 40.04 -6.87
C GLU A 799 79.01 39.92 -5.48
N THR A 800 78.15 40.87 -5.15
CA THR A 800 77.32 40.84 -3.95
C THR A 800 75.91 40.38 -4.32
N ILE A 801 75.46 39.28 -3.71
CA ILE A 801 74.16 38.63 -3.95
C ILE A 801 73.08 39.24 -3.06
N VAL A 802 73.41 39.53 -1.81
CA VAL A 802 72.52 40.17 -0.83
C VAL A 802 73.30 41.29 -0.16
N ASP A 803 72.69 42.46 -0.02
CA ASP A 803 73.20 43.56 0.81
C ASP A 803 72.04 44.39 1.36
N GLY A 804 71.77 44.30 2.66
CA GLY A 804 70.69 45.05 3.27
C GLY A 804 70.40 44.67 4.71
N TYR A 805 69.44 45.37 5.30
CA TYR A 805 68.93 45.08 6.64
C TYR A 805 67.87 43.98 6.57
N TYR A 806 68.01 42.93 7.36
CA TYR A 806 67.05 41.84 7.48
C TYR A 806 66.66 41.66 8.95
N GLU A 807 65.38 41.37 9.18
CA GLU A 807 64.88 41.00 10.50
C GLU A 807 65.44 39.63 10.96
N ALA A 808 65.42 39.35 12.25
CA ALA A 808 65.67 38.01 12.76
C ALA A 808 64.70 37.00 12.12
N GLY A 809 65.18 35.84 11.69
CA GLY A 809 64.38 34.84 11.00
C GLY A 809 65.17 33.98 10.02
N ASN A 810 64.45 33.11 9.31
CA ASN A 810 64.95 32.34 8.18
C ASN A 810 64.69 33.14 6.90
N HIS A 811 65.69 33.23 6.03
CA HIS A 811 65.63 34.00 4.79
C HIS A 811 66.17 33.16 3.64
N SER A 812 65.72 33.46 2.43
CA SER A 812 66.29 32.89 1.22
C SER A 812 66.27 33.88 0.07
N THR A 813 67.18 33.69 -0.88
CA THR A 813 67.21 34.46 -2.12
C THR A 813 67.48 33.54 -3.29
N LEU A 814 66.83 33.82 -4.42
CA LEU A 814 67.14 33.18 -5.69
C LEU A 814 68.33 33.88 -6.32
N TYR A 815 69.44 33.17 -6.49
CA TYR A 815 70.61 33.63 -7.21
C TYR A 815 70.60 33.05 -8.62
N THR A 816 70.66 33.89 -9.65
CA THR A 816 70.78 33.48 -11.05
C THR A 816 72.05 34.07 -11.64
N ILE A 817 72.85 33.23 -12.29
CA ILE A 817 74.16 33.63 -12.76
C ILE A 817 74.10 34.55 -13.99
N ASN A 818 74.99 35.55 -14.04
CA ASN A 818 75.21 36.32 -15.26
C ASN A 818 76.02 35.49 -16.27
N SER A 819 75.85 35.73 -17.58
CA SER A 819 76.39 34.87 -18.64
C SER A 819 77.93 34.80 -18.72
N THR A 820 78.67 35.63 -17.99
CA THR A 820 80.13 35.79 -18.11
C THR A 820 80.97 34.88 -17.21
N LEU A 821 80.37 34.21 -16.22
CA LEU A 821 81.11 33.33 -15.29
C LEU A 821 81.37 31.92 -15.87
N PRO A 822 82.61 31.38 -15.87
CA PRO A 822 82.91 30.03 -16.37
C PRO A 822 82.45 28.93 -15.39
N SER A 823 82.14 27.72 -15.88
CA SER A 823 81.86 26.57 -15.01
C SER A 823 83.01 26.30 -14.06
N GLY A 824 82.71 25.98 -12.81
CA GLY A 824 83.73 25.84 -11.79
C GLY A 824 83.18 25.91 -10.37
N ILE A 825 84.11 25.88 -9.42
CA ILE A 825 83.83 26.00 -7.99
C ILE A 825 83.84 27.48 -7.61
N TYR A 826 82.82 27.91 -6.89
CA TYR A 826 82.72 29.24 -6.29
C TYR A 826 82.40 29.10 -4.80
N PHE A 827 82.66 30.16 -4.04
CA PHE A 827 82.32 30.23 -2.63
C PHE A 827 81.39 31.41 -2.40
N TYR A 828 80.30 31.18 -1.67
CA TYR A 828 79.44 32.25 -1.20
C TYR A 828 79.58 32.37 0.31
N GLN A 829 79.72 33.60 0.77
CA GLN A 829 79.98 33.91 2.17
C GLN A 829 78.88 34.81 2.69
N LEU A 830 78.25 34.38 3.78
CA LEU A 830 77.34 35.16 4.58
C LEU A 830 78.14 35.93 5.62
N LYS A 831 77.93 37.24 5.68
CA LYS A 831 78.42 38.11 6.74
C LYS A 831 77.25 38.82 7.39
N VAL A 832 77.21 38.77 8.72
CA VAL A 832 76.22 39.51 9.51
C VAL A 832 76.92 40.54 10.38
N VAL A 833 76.48 41.79 10.31
CA VAL A 833 77.05 42.91 11.07
C VAL A 833 75.96 43.53 11.95
N ASN A 834 76.31 43.80 13.21
CA ASN A 834 75.40 44.49 14.12
C ASN A 834 75.29 45.95 13.65
N PRO A 835 74.08 46.45 13.35
CA PRO A 835 73.87 47.78 12.79
C PRO A 835 74.21 48.91 13.78
N THR A 836 74.20 48.64 15.09
CA THR A 836 74.44 49.62 16.16
C THR A 836 75.92 49.74 16.52
N THR A 837 76.68 48.64 16.49
CA THR A 837 78.10 48.62 16.89
C THR A 837 79.08 48.50 15.71
N GLY A 838 78.61 48.15 14.51
CA GLY A 838 79.45 47.93 13.33
C GLY A 838 80.37 46.70 13.41
N THR A 839 80.28 45.91 14.48
CA THR A 839 81.10 44.70 14.68
C THR A 839 80.48 43.50 13.95
N GLY A 840 81.34 42.67 13.35
CA GLY A 840 80.92 41.42 12.71
C GLY A 840 80.41 40.41 13.75
N VAL A 841 79.19 39.92 13.55
CA VAL A 841 78.48 39.04 14.48
C VAL A 841 78.58 37.58 14.04
N TYR A 842 78.60 37.34 12.72
CA TYR A 842 78.69 36.00 12.16
C TYR A 842 79.30 36.02 10.76
N LEU A 843 80.08 34.99 10.43
CA LEU A 843 80.66 34.77 9.12
C LEU A 843 80.64 33.26 8.83
N ASP A 844 79.99 32.85 7.75
CA ASP A 844 80.03 31.45 7.27
C ASP A 844 80.20 31.44 5.75
N THR A 845 80.89 30.41 5.25
CA THR A 845 81.21 30.28 3.82
C THR A 845 80.89 28.87 3.34
N LYS A 846 80.16 28.79 2.24
CA LYS A 846 79.79 27.52 1.61
C LYS A 846 80.27 27.47 0.17
N LYS A 847 80.46 26.25 -0.32
CA LYS A 847 80.94 25.96 -1.67
C LYS A 847 79.74 25.72 -2.59
N MET A 848 79.72 26.37 -3.75
CA MET A 848 78.77 26.12 -4.83
C MET A 848 79.50 25.74 -6.11
N ILE A 849 78.86 24.95 -6.97
CA ILE A 849 79.42 24.45 -8.23
C ILE A 849 78.50 24.93 -9.35
N LEU A 850 79.05 25.75 -10.25
CA LEU A 850 78.39 26.11 -11.49
C LEU A 850 78.76 25.10 -12.57
N MET A 851 77.76 24.51 -13.24
CA MET A 851 77.96 23.57 -14.34
C MET A 851 77.16 24.05 -15.57
N LYS A 852 77.85 24.58 -16.58
CA LYS A 852 77.19 25.10 -17.79
C LYS A 852 76.89 23.99 -18.79
#